data_AF-A0A5B9VW40-F1
#
_entry.id   AF-A0A5B9VW40-F1
#
_cell.length_a   1.000
_cell.length_b   1.000
_cell.length_c   1.000
_cell.angle_alpha   90.00
_cell.angle_beta   90.00
_cell.angle_gamma   90.00
#
_symmetry.space_group_name_H-M   'P 1'
#
loop_
_entity.id
_entity.type
_entity.pdbx_description
1 polymer ?
#
loop_
_entity_poly.entity_id
_entity_poly.type
_entity_poly.pdbx_seq_one_letter_code
_entity_poly.pdbx_strand_id
1 'polypeptide(L)'
;MVARLWWKDARQLLPIWAIVALVGLLMQGLVVRYLPDMILDGGLLAMALFWASLYACLAAVAAFAGEREFRTMTLLDTLPATRREIWLAKSSFALATAAALALFLFLCAGLAEGGWPWLRRSGFPYSPSTALGTGIFVLVVVVSNGLFWSSWMKNVLLAATMAILTTFLTSPVGVAFAAEYTGASRPGTLPIAASLAVAALLTAGSYLAFLRSGPPARPLVAAPERSRRVRLATAGEAPRADDAGLAAARPAWGRSAALRIAWQAFREVRSVTPWLVLIGVVIPGAYWFFSVGDEGPALWVGNAGLVALLVGLNMFGMETRAGTQRLLAGHGVRPGVVWLVRLIVWLLPLCAVLTLGAALYLWLTAGRHIPWASFAEAPRGMYTTAFLSFLGAYLAPLAVGALSGMVFRRGIMAGAVAVLGSILLAVVVVGPTAGLLVNPRYLIVVPLAILAVGFLWRWDWLLDRPGLGRWARLIALGLGACVLVFAGYVAERAWNIPTLTPEVDSQTFAIKLPAEVPPAENAAELYQESSRALRMRGMTGAVDGQDKKMSSGLLNEDADLLPFVRRATAMTSCRFVEAGRRTPFSGFSGFPDMYNLRMLLADSAKKRRSNGDLKGAWEDILAVFRMARQQSGAVPVFIAESGQQAEGTALWLAWNWAADAGQTADSLQAALDEFQKLPPMPSPADPYRVEALMARNAEQLPRSDYADKVQEFMASPNAKERPSPLKSLYLDVLATPWERSRMSRVSRLYLAAAIQDAVRPVAQSERAARRNFLGRWRALDAWTGEGGGVTAAEMDELLNSSPLAQQMLPISFRYMMKVDSNEASRRALVQILGLRIYQARHDGKLPEALDELVKVGILHALPTDPFTSPSRPFGYLPSAGQRLLPLEDLDFFNPQKESARPTVGDRLLYSVGWDFRDDKAQSNGAWGGIPGDLIFPLADNVRPPK
;
A
#
# COMPACT_ATOMS: atom_id res chain seq x y z
N MET A 1 -28.45 -50.35 6.09
CA MET A 1 -29.10 -49.04 6.35
C MET A 1 -28.14 -47.86 6.18
N VAL A 2 -26.94 -47.90 6.78
CA VAL A 2 -25.88 -46.87 6.64
C VAL A 2 -25.67 -46.41 5.19
N ALA A 3 -25.49 -47.34 4.24
CA ALA A 3 -25.31 -47.02 2.82
C ALA A 3 -26.47 -46.19 2.19
N ARG A 4 -27.72 -46.42 2.62
CA ARG A 4 -28.88 -45.64 2.14
C ARG A 4 -28.86 -44.22 2.69
N LEU A 5 -28.48 -44.06 3.95
CA LEU A 5 -28.30 -42.74 4.57
C LEU A 5 -27.14 -41.98 3.94
N TRP A 6 -26.03 -42.66 3.64
CA TRP A 6 -24.90 -42.11 2.88
C TRP A 6 -25.34 -41.62 1.50
N TRP A 7 -26.10 -42.42 0.75
CA TRP A 7 -26.61 -42.00 -0.56
C TRP A 7 -27.55 -40.80 -0.48
N LYS A 8 -28.39 -40.72 0.56
CA LYS A 8 -29.23 -39.55 0.83
C LYS A 8 -28.36 -38.31 1.04
N ASP A 9 -27.40 -38.37 1.96
CA ASP A 9 -26.58 -37.24 2.34
C ASP A 9 -25.62 -36.84 1.19
N ALA A 10 -25.10 -37.81 0.43
CA ALA A 10 -24.33 -37.59 -0.80
C ALA A 10 -25.09 -36.73 -1.81
N ARG A 11 -26.33 -37.09 -2.16
CA ARG A 11 -27.14 -36.29 -3.10
C ARG A 11 -27.40 -34.86 -2.62
N GLN A 12 -27.39 -34.64 -1.31
CA GLN A 12 -27.62 -33.32 -0.73
C GLN A 12 -26.36 -32.46 -0.64
N LEU A 13 -25.22 -33.08 -0.32
CA LEU A 13 -23.97 -32.38 -0.01
C LEU A 13 -22.96 -32.39 -1.16
N LEU A 14 -23.09 -33.28 -2.15
CA LEU A 14 -22.20 -33.34 -3.32
C LEU A 14 -22.11 -32.02 -4.11
N PRO A 15 -23.21 -31.25 -4.33
CA PRO A 15 -23.08 -29.96 -4.98
C PRO A 15 -22.23 -28.96 -4.18
N ILE A 16 -22.36 -28.97 -2.85
CA ILE A 16 -21.55 -28.12 -1.97
C ILE A 16 -20.09 -28.59 -1.99
N TRP A 17 -19.86 -29.91 -1.94
CA TRP A 17 -18.53 -30.51 -2.07
C TRP A 17 -17.85 -30.04 -3.36
N ALA A 18 -18.54 -30.10 -4.50
CA ALA A 18 -18.00 -29.69 -5.79
C ALA A 18 -17.71 -28.19 -5.86
N ILE A 19 -18.58 -27.34 -5.28
CA ILE A 19 -18.34 -25.89 -5.22
C ILE A 19 -17.13 -25.57 -4.36
N VAL A 20 -17.01 -26.18 -3.17
CA VAL A 20 -15.85 -25.96 -2.28
C VAL A 20 -14.57 -26.46 -2.95
N ALA A 21 -14.62 -27.62 -3.61
CA ALA A 21 -13.49 -28.14 -4.38
C ALA A 21 -13.07 -27.17 -5.49
N LEU A 22 -14.02 -26.67 -6.28
CA LEU A 22 -13.74 -25.71 -7.36
C LEU A 22 -13.13 -24.42 -6.83
N VAL A 23 -13.69 -23.84 -5.76
CA VAL A 23 -13.13 -22.63 -5.14
C VAL A 23 -11.75 -22.92 -4.56
N GLY A 24 -11.56 -24.06 -3.91
CA GLY A 24 -10.27 -24.49 -3.41
C GLY A 24 -9.22 -24.63 -4.50
N LEU A 25 -9.57 -25.22 -5.64
CA LEU A 25 -8.70 -25.34 -6.80
C LEU A 25 -8.40 -23.98 -7.46
N LEU A 26 -9.39 -23.11 -7.58
CA LEU A 26 -9.18 -21.75 -8.09
C LEU A 26 -8.21 -20.98 -7.20
N MET A 27 -8.39 -21.05 -5.89
CA MET A 27 -7.50 -20.41 -4.92
C MET A 27 -6.11 -21.04 -4.94
N GLN A 28 -6.00 -22.37 -5.02
CA GLN A 28 -4.72 -23.06 -5.23
C GLN A 28 -4.06 -22.63 -6.52
N GLY A 29 -4.78 -22.51 -7.63
CA GLY A 29 -4.26 -21.99 -8.89
C GLY A 29 -3.77 -20.55 -8.78
N LEU A 30 -4.49 -19.70 -8.05
CA LEU A 30 -4.03 -18.35 -7.72
C LEU A 30 -2.78 -18.37 -6.84
N VAL A 31 -2.65 -19.30 -5.88
CA VAL A 31 -1.43 -19.48 -5.08
C VAL A 31 -0.30 -20.11 -5.90
N VAL A 32 -0.57 -20.94 -6.90
CA VAL A 32 0.47 -21.51 -7.76
C VAL A 32 1.04 -20.44 -8.69
N ARG A 33 0.16 -19.63 -9.28
CA ARG A 33 0.53 -18.56 -10.20
C ARG A 33 1.12 -17.35 -9.47
N TYR A 34 0.36 -16.93 -8.46
CA TYR A 34 0.63 -15.93 -7.44
C TYR A 34 1.88 -16.25 -6.68
N LEU A 35 1.78 -17.31 -5.87
CA LEU A 35 2.48 -17.55 -4.61
C LEU A 35 3.50 -18.71 -4.57
N PRO A 36 4.50 -18.80 -5.48
CA PRO A 36 5.47 -19.90 -5.50
C PRO A 36 6.24 -20.08 -4.18
N ASP A 37 6.58 -19.01 -3.46
CA ASP A 37 7.28 -19.14 -2.17
C ASP A 37 6.38 -19.81 -1.13
N MET A 38 5.09 -19.47 -1.12
CA MET A 38 4.09 -20.13 -0.27
C MET A 38 3.93 -21.61 -0.65
N ILE A 39 4.16 -22.00 -1.93
CA ILE A 39 4.20 -23.41 -2.32
C ILE A 39 5.39 -24.11 -1.66
N LEU A 40 6.55 -23.47 -1.66
CA LEU A 40 7.77 -23.98 -1.04
C LEU A 40 7.65 -24.13 0.47
N ASP A 41 6.82 -23.30 1.13
CA ASP A 41 6.53 -23.37 2.56
C ASP A 41 5.35 -24.30 2.91
N GLY A 42 4.82 -25.04 1.93
CA GLY A 42 3.68 -25.95 2.14
C GLY A 42 2.33 -25.24 2.31
N GLY A 43 2.20 -23.96 1.97
CA GLY A 43 0.94 -23.21 2.10
C GLY A 43 -0.20 -23.73 1.20
N LEU A 44 0.09 -24.43 0.09
CA LEU A 44 -0.95 -25.14 -0.68
C LEU A 44 -1.62 -26.25 0.16
N LEU A 45 -0.86 -26.91 1.04
CA LEU A 45 -1.38 -27.91 1.97
C LEU A 45 -2.29 -27.27 3.02
N ALA A 46 -1.81 -26.19 3.64
CA ALA A 46 -2.59 -25.43 4.61
C ALA A 46 -3.92 -24.96 3.99
N MET A 47 -3.88 -24.52 2.73
CA MET A 47 -5.09 -24.10 2.01
C MET A 47 -5.99 -25.29 1.64
N ALA A 48 -5.46 -26.43 1.21
CA ALA A 48 -6.23 -27.65 0.99
C ALA A 48 -6.97 -28.07 2.27
N LEU A 49 -6.26 -28.06 3.40
CA LEU A 49 -6.80 -28.39 4.70
C LEU A 49 -7.85 -27.37 5.16
N PHE A 50 -7.65 -26.08 4.91
CA PHE A 50 -8.63 -25.03 5.20
C PHE A 50 -9.95 -25.29 4.47
N TRP A 51 -9.91 -25.52 3.15
CA TRP A 51 -11.12 -25.78 2.36
C TRP A 51 -11.81 -27.09 2.77
N ALA A 52 -11.02 -28.13 3.02
CA ALA A 52 -11.54 -29.40 3.53
C ALA A 52 -12.18 -29.25 4.91
N SER A 53 -11.58 -28.46 5.81
CA SER A 53 -12.13 -28.16 7.14
C SER A 53 -13.41 -27.35 7.06
N LEU A 54 -13.48 -26.37 6.16
CA LEU A 54 -14.71 -25.61 5.93
C LEU A 54 -15.84 -26.55 5.48
N TYR A 55 -15.59 -27.43 4.51
CA TYR A 55 -16.55 -28.45 4.11
C TYR A 55 -16.89 -29.44 5.24
N ALA A 56 -15.90 -29.89 6.01
CA ALA A 56 -16.09 -30.81 7.13
C ALA A 56 -17.05 -30.23 8.16
N CYS A 57 -16.87 -28.94 8.50
CA CYS A 57 -17.77 -28.21 9.39
C CYS A 57 -19.18 -28.17 8.81
N LEU A 58 -19.33 -27.84 7.53
CA LEU A 58 -20.64 -27.79 6.86
C LEU A 58 -21.34 -29.16 6.84
N ALA A 59 -20.62 -30.23 6.50
CA ALA A 59 -21.16 -31.59 6.47
C ALA A 59 -21.56 -32.07 7.86
N ALA A 60 -20.70 -31.86 8.86
CA ALA A 60 -20.95 -32.23 10.25
C ALA A 60 -22.12 -31.45 10.85
N VAL A 61 -22.28 -30.17 10.48
CA VAL A 61 -23.37 -29.34 10.99
C VAL A 61 -24.70 -29.68 10.31
N ALA A 62 -24.67 -29.96 9.00
CA ALA A 62 -25.83 -30.39 8.24
C ALA A 62 -26.41 -31.72 8.76
N ALA A 63 -25.57 -32.59 9.33
CA ALA A 63 -25.94 -33.90 9.81
C ALA A 63 -27.21 -33.91 10.68
N PHE A 64 -27.27 -33.06 11.71
CA PHE A 64 -28.39 -33.05 12.67
C PHE A 64 -29.17 -31.74 12.68
N ALA A 65 -28.48 -30.59 12.67
CA ALA A 65 -29.16 -29.30 12.68
C ALA A 65 -29.91 -29.04 11.36
N GLY A 66 -29.36 -29.52 10.23
CA GLY A 66 -30.08 -29.51 8.95
C GLY A 66 -31.38 -30.32 9.01
N GLU A 67 -31.33 -31.54 9.53
CA GLU A 67 -32.54 -32.39 9.62
C GLU A 67 -33.60 -31.82 10.58
N ARG A 68 -33.17 -31.11 11.64
CA ARG A 68 -34.09 -30.39 12.55
C ARG A 68 -34.71 -29.18 11.89
N GLU A 69 -33.91 -28.42 11.15
CA GLU A 69 -34.37 -27.25 10.40
C GLU A 69 -35.44 -27.65 9.37
N PHE A 70 -35.26 -28.79 8.68
CA PHE A 70 -36.25 -29.31 7.72
C PHE A 70 -37.35 -30.17 8.34
N ARG A 71 -37.34 -30.36 9.67
CA ARG A 71 -38.28 -31.24 10.39
C ARG A 71 -38.29 -32.68 9.86
N THR A 72 -37.19 -33.12 9.26
CA THR A 72 -36.98 -34.50 8.78
C THR A 72 -36.40 -35.40 9.87
N MET A 73 -36.03 -34.84 11.02
CA MET A 73 -35.56 -35.60 12.17
C MET A 73 -36.60 -36.61 12.67
N THR A 74 -37.90 -36.25 12.67
CA THR A 74 -38.98 -37.18 13.04
C THR A 74 -39.11 -38.32 12.05
N LEU A 75 -38.89 -38.07 10.76
CA LEU A 75 -38.84 -39.12 9.74
C LEU A 75 -37.66 -40.06 9.99
N LEU A 76 -36.49 -39.54 10.36
CA LEU A 76 -35.35 -40.37 10.73
C LEU A 76 -35.65 -41.27 11.94
N ASP A 77 -36.43 -40.78 12.91
CA ASP A 77 -36.87 -41.56 14.08
C ASP A 77 -37.87 -42.68 13.73
N THR A 78 -38.56 -42.58 12.59
CA THR A 78 -39.47 -43.64 12.11
C THR A 78 -38.78 -44.74 11.29
N LEU A 79 -37.51 -44.56 10.94
CA LEU A 79 -36.78 -45.57 10.18
C LEU A 79 -36.44 -46.78 11.06
N PRO A 80 -36.35 -48.00 10.50
CA PRO A 80 -35.93 -49.21 11.22
C PRO A 80 -34.40 -49.21 11.44
N ALA A 81 -33.89 -48.15 12.04
CA ALA A 81 -32.50 -48.00 12.46
C ALA A 81 -32.45 -47.42 13.86
N THR A 82 -31.52 -47.91 14.67
CA THR A 82 -31.29 -47.34 15.99
C THR A 82 -30.68 -45.94 15.84
N ARG A 83 -30.93 -45.03 16.80
CA ARG A 83 -30.28 -43.71 16.80
C ARG A 83 -28.75 -43.80 16.81
N ARG A 84 -28.18 -44.89 17.34
CA ARG A 84 -26.74 -45.17 17.27
C ARG A 84 -26.29 -45.35 15.83
N GLU A 85 -27.00 -46.16 15.05
CA GLU A 85 -26.72 -46.39 13.63
C GLU A 85 -26.92 -45.11 12.80
N ILE A 86 -27.93 -44.30 13.10
CA ILE A 86 -28.16 -43.02 12.42
C ILE A 86 -27.03 -42.03 12.71
N TRP A 87 -26.61 -41.92 13.98
CA TRP A 87 -25.50 -41.05 14.36
C TRP A 87 -24.20 -41.52 13.69
N LEU A 88 -23.89 -42.81 13.77
CA LEU A 88 -22.71 -43.42 13.14
C LEU A 88 -22.72 -43.20 11.62
N ALA A 89 -23.86 -43.39 10.96
CA ALA A 89 -23.97 -43.20 9.52
C ALA A 89 -23.66 -41.75 9.12
N LYS A 90 -24.17 -40.76 9.86
CA LYS A 90 -23.98 -39.34 9.54
C LYS A 90 -22.60 -38.82 9.92
N SER A 91 -22.07 -39.22 11.08
CA SER A 91 -20.72 -38.84 11.51
C SER A 91 -19.65 -39.44 10.60
N SER A 92 -19.78 -40.72 10.25
CA SER A 92 -18.87 -41.39 9.30
C SER A 92 -18.94 -40.79 7.90
N PHE A 93 -20.14 -40.42 7.41
CA PHE A 93 -20.29 -39.75 6.12
C PHE A 93 -19.59 -38.37 6.10
N ALA A 94 -19.79 -37.55 7.13
CA ALA A 94 -19.18 -36.23 7.22
C ALA A 94 -17.65 -36.33 7.24
N LEU A 95 -17.10 -37.26 8.05
CA LEU A 95 -15.66 -37.49 8.14
C LEU A 95 -15.08 -38.03 6.82
N ALA A 96 -15.71 -39.06 6.24
CA ALA A 96 -15.21 -39.70 5.02
C ALA A 96 -15.21 -38.74 3.82
N THR A 97 -16.29 -37.96 3.63
CA THR A 97 -16.36 -37.00 2.52
C THR A 97 -15.44 -35.80 2.69
N ALA A 98 -15.22 -35.36 3.94
CA ALA A 98 -14.22 -34.33 4.25
C ALA A 98 -12.80 -34.83 4.00
N ALA A 99 -12.46 -36.04 4.44
CA ALA A 99 -11.18 -36.67 4.17
C ALA A 99 -10.95 -36.86 2.66
N ALA A 100 -11.99 -37.27 1.91
CA ALA A 100 -11.93 -37.38 0.46
C ALA A 100 -11.67 -36.02 -0.22
N LEU A 101 -12.30 -34.94 0.25
CA LEU A 101 -12.04 -33.58 -0.27
C LEU A 101 -10.61 -33.13 0.05
N ALA A 102 -10.15 -33.36 1.28
CA ALA A 102 -8.80 -33.01 1.70
C ALA A 102 -7.77 -33.76 0.85
N LEU A 103 -7.95 -35.06 0.67
CA LEU A 103 -7.09 -35.88 -0.19
C LEU A 103 -7.12 -35.40 -1.64
N PHE A 104 -8.29 -35.07 -2.18
CA PHE A 104 -8.41 -34.53 -3.54
C PHE A 104 -7.62 -33.22 -3.71
N LEU A 105 -7.85 -32.25 -2.82
CA LEU A 105 -7.14 -30.95 -2.88
C LEU A 105 -5.65 -31.10 -2.55
N PHE A 106 -5.28 -32.09 -1.74
CA PHE A 106 -3.89 -32.44 -1.44
C PHE A 106 -3.18 -32.97 -2.68
N LEU A 107 -3.80 -33.92 -3.38
CA LEU A 107 -3.25 -34.48 -4.62
C LEU A 107 -3.12 -33.38 -5.69
N CYS A 108 -4.12 -32.53 -5.84
CA CYS A 108 -4.05 -31.38 -6.76
C CYS A 108 -2.95 -30.39 -6.37
N ALA A 109 -2.78 -30.10 -5.08
CA ALA A 109 -1.66 -29.28 -4.58
C ALA A 109 -0.30 -29.92 -4.88
N GLY A 110 -0.18 -31.24 -4.75
CA GLY A 110 1.03 -31.99 -5.08
C GLY A 110 1.35 -31.99 -6.58
N LEU A 111 0.32 -32.01 -7.43
CA LEU A 111 0.49 -31.93 -8.89
C LEU A 111 0.97 -30.56 -9.38
N ALA A 112 0.88 -29.51 -8.55
CA ALA A 112 1.41 -28.19 -8.90
C ALA A 112 2.94 -28.20 -8.97
N GLU A 113 3.50 -27.36 -9.85
CA GLU A 113 4.95 -27.17 -9.95
C GLU A 113 5.52 -26.72 -8.58
N GLY A 114 6.46 -27.49 -8.03
CA GLY A 114 7.01 -27.23 -6.68
C GLY A 114 6.17 -27.77 -5.51
N GLY A 115 5.02 -28.42 -5.76
CA GLY A 115 4.10 -28.90 -4.74
C GLY A 115 4.55 -30.10 -3.90
N TRP A 116 5.51 -30.90 -4.36
CA TRP A 116 6.11 -32.01 -3.60
C TRP A 116 7.54 -31.73 -3.05
N PRO A 117 8.41 -30.98 -3.75
CA PRO A 117 9.79 -30.73 -3.30
C PRO A 117 9.96 -30.13 -1.89
N TRP A 118 8.97 -29.39 -1.35
CA TRP A 118 9.02 -28.90 0.03
C TRP A 118 9.12 -30.04 1.07
N LEU A 119 8.57 -31.23 0.76
CA LEU A 119 8.75 -32.43 1.59
C LEU A 119 10.21 -32.91 1.69
N ARG A 120 11.08 -32.48 0.75
CA ARG A 120 12.49 -32.87 0.67
C ARG A 120 13.46 -31.76 1.08
N ARG A 121 13.05 -30.48 1.07
CA ARG A 121 13.88 -29.36 1.54
C ARG A 121 13.88 -29.34 3.07
N SER A 122 14.84 -30.07 3.63
CA SER A 122 15.23 -30.17 5.03
C SER A 122 15.38 -28.80 5.71
N GLY A 123 14.33 -28.36 6.41
CA GLY A 123 14.28 -27.14 7.21
C GLY A 123 12.95 -26.99 7.97
N PHE A 124 11.86 -27.52 7.42
CA PHE A 124 10.58 -27.62 8.13
C PHE A 124 10.59 -28.78 9.14
N PRO A 125 10.13 -28.59 10.39
CA PRO A 125 10.22 -29.61 11.45
C PRO A 125 9.24 -30.79 11.28
N TYR A 126 8.43 -30.81 10.22
CA TYR A 126 7.35 -31.78 10.02
C TYR A 126 7.62 -32.69 8.82
N SER A 127 7.79 -33.99 9.08
CA SER A 127 7.79 -35.02 8.03
C SER A 127 6.42 -35.07 7.31
N PRO A 128 6.33 -35.53 6.04
CA PRO A 128 5.06 -35.69 5.33
C PRO A 128 3.97 -36.42 6.13
N SER A 129 4.37 -37.45 6.88
CA SER A 129 3.48 -38.19 7.78
C SER A 129 2.95 -37.33 8.94
N THR A 130 3.74 -36.40 9.48
CA THR A 130 3.26 -35.48 10.51
C THR A 130 2.34 -34.42 9.94
N ALA A 131 2.59 -33.89 8.74
CA ALA A 131 1.69 -32.94 8.08
C ALA A 131 0.33 -33.58 7.77
N LEU A 132 0.34 -34.81 7.25
CA LEU A 132 -0.88 -35.59 6.99
C LEU A 132 -1.59 -35.98 8.30
N GLY A 133 -0.85 -36.39 9.33
CA GLY A 133 -1.38 -36.67 10.67
C GLY A 133 -2.06 -35.45 11.31
N THR A 134 -1.41 -34.28 11.26
CA THR A 134 -1.98 -33.01 11.73
C THR A 134 -3.21 -32.62 10.91
N GLY A 135 -3.19 -32.80 9.60
CA GLY A 135 -4.35 -32.55 8.73
C GLY A 135 -5.56 -33.41 9.09
N ILE A 136 -5.37 -34.72 9.23
CA ILE A 136 -6.42 -35.64 9.69
C ILE A 136 -6.93 -35.21 11.06
N PHE A 137 -6.03 -34.85 11.97
CA PHE A 137 -6.38 -34.44 13.31
C PHE A 137 -7.24 -33.15 13.32
N VAL A 138 -6.86 -32.13 12.56
CA VAL A 138 -7.66 -30.91 12.39
C VAL A 138 -9.05 -31.24 11.86
N LEU A 139 -9.17 -32.12 10.86
CA LEU A 139 -10.48 -32.55 10.35
C LEU A 139 -11.33 -33.24 11.42
N VAL A 140 -10.73 -34.11 12.23
CA VAL A 140 -11.43 -34.76 13.35
C VAL A 140 -11.95 -33.73 14.35
N VAL A 141 -11.13 -32.75 14.74
CA VAL A 141 -11.53 -31.66 15.64
C VAL A 141 -12.69 -30.86 15.05
N VAL A 142 -12.60 -30.49 13.77
CA VAL A 142 -13.64 -29.73 13.07
C VAL A 142 -14.95 -30.50 13.01
N VAL A 143 -14.90 -31.78 12.61
CA VAL A 143 -16.09 -32.65 12.56
C VAL A 143 -16.69 -32.82 13.94
N SER A 144 -15.86 -33.03 14.98
CA SER A 144 -16.31 -33.18 16.37
C SER A 144 -17.08 -31.94 16.85
N ASN A 145 -16.52 -30.75 16.60
CA ASN A 145 -17.16 -29.47 16.91
C ASN A 145 -18.49 -29.30 16.15
N GLY A 146 -18.50 -29.61 14.85
CA GLY A 146 -19.70 -29.52 14.01
C GLY A 146 -20.82 -30.46 14.44
N LEU A 147 -20.48 -31.71 14.78
CA LEU A 147 -21.44 -32.70 15.30
C LEU A 147 -21.99 -32.28 16.66
N PHE A 148 -21.12 -31.77 17.55
CA PHE A 148 -21.53 -31.31 18.87
C PHE A 148 -22.56 -30.18 18.76
N TRP A 149 -22.24 -29.10 18.05
CA TRP A 149 -23.15 -27.97 17.94
C TRP A 149 -24.43 -28.29 17.16
N SER A 150 -24.35 -29.15 16.14
CA SER A 150 -25.56 -29.58 15.41
C SER A 150 -26.48 -30.47 16.23
N SER A 151 -25.94 -31.23 17.18
CA SER A 151 -26.73 -32.01 18.14
C SER A 151 -27.41 -31.13 19.21
N TRP A 152 -26.93 -29.91 19.45
CA TRP A 152 -27.52 -28.99 20.44
C TRP A 152 -28.45 -27.95 19.83
N MET A 153 -28.14 -27.47 18.63
CA MET A 153 -28.85 -26.35 18.01
C MET A 153 -29.92 -26.82 17.01
N LYS A 154 -30.98 -26.01 16.89
CA LYS A 154 -32.00 -26.16 15.83
C LYS A 154 -31.65 -25.37 14.57
N ASN A 155 -30.96 -24.24 14.71
CA ASN A 155 -30.57 -23.38 13.59
C ASN A 155 -29.20 -23.81 13.07
N VAL A 156 -29.17 -24.29 11.83
CA VAL A 156 -27.96 -24.80 11.19
C VAL A 156 -26.85 -23.74 11.04
N LEU A 157 -27.21 -22.47 10.85
CA LEU A 157 -26.25 -21.38 10.66
C LEU A 157 -25.56 -21.00 11.98
N LEU A 158 -26.32 -20.95 13.08
CA LEU A 158 -25.76 -20.72 14.41
C LEU A 158 -24.86 -21.90 14.82
N ALA A 159 -25.29 -23.12 14.54
CA ALA A 159 -24.49 -24.31 14.79
C ALA A 159 -23.16 -24.27 14.04
N ALA A 160 -23.17 -23.89 12.75
CA ALA A 160 -21.97 -23.75 11.94
C ALA A 160 -21.03 -22.68 12.49
N THR A 161 -21.58 -21.53 12.88
CA THR A 161 -20.78 -20.42 13.41
C THR A 161 -20.12 -20.79 14.73
N MET A 162 -20.86 -21.38 15.66
CA MET A 162 -20.29 -21.84 16.92
C MET A 162 -19.25 -22.94 16.69
N ALA A 163 -19.50 -23.87 15.76
CA ALA A 163 -18.52 -24.88 15.39
C ALA A 163 -17.23 -24.29 14.83
N ILE A 164 -17.31 -23.25 13.98
CA ILE A 164 -16.12 -22.55 13.47
C ILE A 164 -15.37 -21.89 14.62
N LEU A 165 -16.05 -21.12 15.48
CA LEU A 165 -15.42 -20.42 16.61
C LEU A 165 -14.77 -21.38 17.61
N THR A 166 -15.47 -22.46 17.99
CA THR A 166 -14.89 -23.45 18.90
C THR A 166 -13.80 -24.27 18.23
N THR A 167 -13.86 -24.50 16.92
CA THR A 167 -12.76 -25.10 16.17
C THR A 167 -11.52 -24.22 16.25
N PHE A 168 -11.63 -22.91 16.04
CA PHE A 168 -10.47 -22.00 16.18
C PHE A 168 -9.86 -22.09 17.58
N LEU A 169 -10.69 -22.07 18.63
CA LEU A 169 -10.24 -22.15 20.03
C LEU A 169 -9.65 -23.50 20.42
N THR A 170 -10.10 -24.60 19.81
CA THR A 170 -9.71 -25.97 20.18
C THR A 170 -8.73 -26.60 19.21
N SER A 171 -8.50 -25.99 18.04
CA SER A 171 -7.62 -26.55 17.01
C SER A 171 -6.15 -26.44 17.43
N PRO A 172 -5.32 -27.43 17.05
CA PRO A 172 -3.88 -27.39 17.30
C PRO A 172 -3.21 -26.24 16.58
N VAL A 173 -3.78 -25.79 15.46
CA VAL A 173 -3.34 -24.61 14.73
C VAL A 173 -3.54 -23.36 15.59
N GLY A 174 -4.74 -23.16 16.15
CA GLY A 174 -5.00 -22.05 17.07
C GLY A 174 -4.10 -22.07 18.31
N VAL A 175 -3.79 -23.26 18.83
CA VAL A 175 -2.91 -23.43 20.00
C VAL A 175 -1.42 -23.30 19.65
N ALA A 176 -0.99 -23.76 18.46
CA ALA A 176 0.39 -23.64 17.98
C ALA A 176 0.72 -22.19 17.61
N PHE A 177 -0.21 -21.46 16.95
CA PHE A 177 -0.10 -20.02 16.76
C PHE A 177 0.10 -19.32 18.11
N ALA A 178 -0.70 -19.65 19.13
CA ALA A 178 -0.51 -19.08 20.47
C ALA A 178 0.84 -19.43 21.12
N ALA A 179 1.39 -20.63 20.86
CA ALA A 179 2.65 -21.08 21.44
C ALA A 179 3.89 -20.41 20.81
N GLU A 180 3.91 -20.26 19.49
CA GLU A 180 5.00 -19.58 18.76
C GLU A 180 5.13 -18.11 19.21
N TYR A 181 4.01 -17.45 19.48
CA TYR A 181 3.99 -16.07 19.94
C TYR A 181 4.34 -15.85 21.41
N THR A 182 4.21 -16.85 22.27
CA THR A 182 4.63 -16.73 23.68
C THR A 182 6.14 -16.89 23.87
N GLY A 183 6.91 -17.05 22.78
CA GLY A 183 8.34 -17.32 22.83
C GLY A 183 8.66 -18.68 23.46
N ALA A 184 7.66 -19.55 23.60
CA ALA A 184 7.84 -20.90 24.13
C ALA A 184 8.61 -21.70 23.08
N SER A 185 9.92 -21.83 23.32
CA SER A 185 10.90 -22.36 22.36
C SER A 185 10.69 -23.82 21.94
N ARG A 186 9.66 -24.50 22.46
CA ARG A 186 9.17 -25.77 21.92
C ARG A 186 7.65 -25.87 22.10
N PRO A 187 6.86 -26.12 21.03
CA PRO A 187 5.50 -26.60 21.21
C PRO A 187 5.58 -27.96 21.91
N GLY A 188 5.23 -28.01 23.19
CA GLY A 188 5.10 -29.27 23.91
C GLY A 188 4.11 -30.21 23.20
N THR A 189 4.17 -31.50 23.47
CA THR A 189 3.16 -32.48 23.01
C THR A 189 1.79 -32.28 23.68
N LEU A 190 1.76 -31.58 24.82
CA LEU A 190 0.59 -31.23 25.63
C LEU A 190 -0.58 -30.59 24.85
N PRO A 191 -0.39 -29.54 24.03
CA PRO A 191 -1.46 -28.92 23.25
C PRO A 191 -2.17 -29.87 22.27
N ILE A 192 -1.45 -30.78 21.62
CA ILE A 192 -2.04 -31.75 20.69
C ILE A 192 -2.92 -32.76 21.45
N ALA A 193 -2.42 -33.30 22.56
CA ALA A 193 -3.15 -34.25 23.39
C ALA A 193 -4.40 -33.61 24.01
N ALA A 194 -4.31 -32.35 24.45
CA ALA A 194 -5.45 -31.60 24.97
C ALA A 194 -6.53 -31.38 23.88
N SER A 195 -6.13 -30.96 22.68
CA SER A 195 -7.07 -30.81 21.55
C SER A 195 -7.73 -32.15 21.16
N LEU A 196 -7.01 -33.27 21.22
CA LEU A 196 -7.57 -34.62 20.99
C LEU A 196 -8.59 -34.99 22.06
N ALA A 197 -8.25 -34.75 23.33
CA ALA A 197 -9.16 -35.00 24.45
C ALA A 197 -10.44 -34.16 24.32
N VAL A 198 -10.32 -32.88 23.96
CA VAL A 198 -11.47 -32.00 23.70
C VAL A 198 -12.30 -32.53 22.52
N ALA A 199 -11.68 -32.91 21.40
CA ALA A 199 -12.42 -33.48 20.26
C ALA A 199 -13.15 -34.78 20.61
N ALA A 200 -12.52 -35.67 21.39
CA ALA A 200 -13.14 -36.89 21.86
C ALA A 200 -14.33 -36.60 22.79
N LEU A 201 -14.18 -35.67 23.73
CA LEU A 201 -15.24 -35.22 24.62
C LEU A 201 -16.40 -34.56 23.87
N LEU A 202 -16.13 -33.73 22.86
CA LEU A 202 -17.14 -33.11 22.02
C LEU A 202 -17.88 -34.15 21.15
N THR A 203 -17.16 -35.13 20.61
CA THR A 203 -17.78 -36.23 19.85
C THR A 203 -18.69 -37.07 20.74
N ALA A 204 -18.20 -37.48 21.92
CA ALA A 204 -18.99 -38.21 22.91
C ALA A 204 -20.19 -37.40 23.38
N GLY A 205 -19.99 -36.10 23.65
CA GLY A 205 -21.04 -35.15 24.00
C GLY A 205 -22.10 -35.03 22.90
N SER A 206 -21.69 -35.00 21.62
CA SER A 206 -22.61 -34.98 20.48
C SER A 206 -23.47 -36.24 20.41
N TYR A 207 -22.85 -37.40 20.65
CA TYR A 207 -23.50 -38.70 20.66
C TYR A 207 -24.52 -38.78 21.80
N LEU A 208 -24.13 -38.40 23.02
CA LEU A 208 -25.01 -38.38 24.17
C LEU A 208 -26.17 -37.38 24.01
N ALA A 209 -25.90 -36.17 23.51
CA ALA A 209 -26.92 -35.17 23.24
C ALA A 209 -27.91 -35.64 22.15
N PHE A 210 -27.40 -36.33 21.12
CA PHE A 210 -28.23 -36.92 20.08
C PHE A 210 -29.10 -38.06 20.61
N LEU A 211 -28.56 -38.96 21.44
CA LEU A 211 -29.34 -40.02 22.07
C LEU A 211 -30.41 -39.47 23.02
N ARG A 212 -30.07 -38.44 23.81
CA ARG A 212 -30.98 -37.85 24.80
C ARG A 212 -32.09 -36.99 24.19
N SER A 213 -31.86 -36.43 23.00
CA SER A 213 -32.89 -35.65 22.26
C SER A 213 -33.92 -36.53 21.52
N GLY A 214 -34.16 -37.75 22.01
CA GLY A 214 -35.13 -38.72 21.48
C GLY A 214 -36.58 -38.37 21.79
N PRO A 215 -37.55 -38.71 20.92
CA PRO A 215 -38.96 -38.69 21.31
C PRO A 215 -39.15 -39.59 22.54
N PRO A 216 -39.87 -39.15 23.59
CA PRO A 216 -40.75 -37.98 23.64
C PRO A 216 -40.12 -36.69 24.24
N ALA A 217 -38.82 -36.62 24.47
CA ALA A 217 -38.21 -35.53 25.24
C ALA A 217 -38.03 -34.22 24.46
N ARG A 218 -38.47 -33.12 25.07
CA ARG A 218 -38.28 -31.73 24.59
C ARG A 218 -36.77 -31.43 24.41
N PRO A 219 -36.36 -30.67 23.38
CA PRO A 219 -34.98 -30.23 23.24
C PRO A 219 -34.53 -29.45 24.49
N LEU A 220 -33.30 -29.69 24.97
CA LEU A 220 -32.74 -29.11 26.21
C LEU A 220 -32.76 -27.56 26.21
N VAL A 221 -32.65 -26.94 25.03
CA VAL A 221 -32.83 -25.50 24.83
C VAL A 221 -34.06 -25.30 23.94
N ALA A 222 -35.24 -25.43 24.54
CA ALA A 222 -36.50 -25.15 23.86
C ALA A 222 -36.79 -23.64 23.92
N ALA A 223 -36.64 -22.94 22.79
CA ALA A 223 -37.46 -21.76 22.59
C ALA A 223 -38.94 -22.22 22.65
N PRO A 224 -39.85 -21.50 23.34
CA PRO A 224 -41.25 -21.88 23.46
C PRO A 224 -41.90 -21.82 22.08
N GLU A 225 -41.88 -22.94 21.36
CA GLU A 225 -42.72 -23.17 20.19
C GLU A 225 -44.14 -23.33 20.70
N ARG A 226 -44.88 -22.22 20.77
CA ARG A 226 -46.34 -22.28 20.63
C ARG A 226 -46.58 -22.94 19.28
N SER A 227 -46.85 -24.23 19.32
CA SER A 227 -47.25 -25.05 18.19
C SER A 227 -48.57 -24.49 17.66
N ARG A 228 -48.47 -23.44 16.85
CA ARG A 228 -49.52 -23.06 15.93
C ARG A 228 -49.60 -24.23 14.95
N ARG A 229 -50.43 -25.22 15.29
CA ARG A 229 -51.00 -26.18 14.33
C ARG A 229 -51.70 -25.32 13.29
N VAL A 230 -50.95 -24.83 12.32
CA VAL A 230 -51.51 -24.33 11.08
C VAL A 230 -52.14 -25.56 10.46
N ARG A 231 -53.48 -25.59 10.42
CA ARG A 231 -54.27 -26.46 9.56
C ARG A 231 -53.79 -26.23 8.13
N LEU A 232 -52.73 -26.93 7.74
CA LEU A 232 -52.23 -26.99 6.36
C LEU A 232 -52.59 -28.35 5.72
N ALA A 233 -53.21 -29.25 6.48
CA ALA A 233 -53.58 -30.60 6.04
C ALA A 233 -54.92 -30.68 5.27
N THR A 234 -55.58 -29.56 4.94
CA THR A 234 -56.80 -29.54 4.12
C THR A 234 -56.77 -28.48 3.01
N ALA A 235 -55.59 -28.00 2.62
CA ALA A 235 -55.40 -27.26 1.36
C ALA A 235 -54.79 -28.19 0.29
N GLY A 236 -55.18 -29.47 0.29
CA GLY A 236 -55.07 -30.30 -0.89
C GLY A 236 -56.01 -29.72 -1.94
N GLU A 237 -55.47 -29.42 -3.13
CA GLU A 237 -56.25 -29.22 -4.35
C GLU A 237 -57.23 -28.02 -4.36
N ALA A 238 -56.81 -26.85 -3.90
CA ALA A 238 -57.34 -25.65 -4.54
C ALA A 238 -56.80 -25.66 -6.00
N PRO A 239 -57.66 -25.62 -7.03
CA PRO A 239 -57.22 -25.62 -8.42
C PRO A 239 -56.21 -24.49 -8.62
N ARG A 240 -55.23 -24.69 -9.50
CA ARG A 240 -54.38 -23.62 -10.04
C ARG A 240 -55.32 -22.58 -10.67
N ALA A 241 -55.86 -21.68 -9.87
CA ALA A 241 -56.54 -20.50 -10.35
C ALA A 241 -55.49 -19.78 -11.17
N ASP A 242 -55.75 -19.65 -12.46
CA ASP A 242 -54.87 -19.04 -13.44
C ASP A 242 -54.18 -17.81 -12.85
N ASP A 243 -52.86 -17.71 -13.04
CA ASP A 243 -52.00 -16.62 -12.56
C ASP A 243 -52.50 -15.21 -12.97
N ALA A 244 -53.54 -15.12 -13.81
CA ALA A 244 -54.25 -13.92 -14.22
C ALA A 244 -55.07 -13.24 -13.09
N GLY A 245 -55.56 -13.98 -12.08
CA GLY A 245 -56.47 -13.43 -11.06
C GLY A 245 -55.82 -12.68 -9.89
N LEU A 246 -54.53 -12.91 -9.62
CA LEU A 246 -53.80 -12.27 -8.51
C LEU A 246 -53.43 -10.80 -8.78
N ALA A 247 -53.62 -10.30 -10.00
CA ALA A 247 -53.28 -8.94 -10.39
C ALA A 247 -54.32 -7.87 -9.94
N ALA A 248 -55.53 -8.26 -9.54
CA ALA A 248 -56.64 -7.32 -9.32
C ALA A 248 -56.93 -6.94 -7.85
N ALA A 249 -56.29 -7.58 -6.86
CA ALA A 249 -56.48 -7.20 -5.46
C ALA A 249 -55.78 -5.86 -5.18
N ARG A 250 -56.56 -4.81 -4.84
CA ARG A 250 -56.03 -3.48 -4.51
C ARG A 250 -54.92 -3.61 -3.45
N PRO A 251 -53.72 -3.07 -3.69
CA PRO A 251 -52.62 -3.16 -2.74
C PRO A 251 -53.02 -2.44 -1.45
N ALA A 252 -53.18 -3.18 -0.36
CA ALA A 252 -53.39 -2.64 0.97
C ALA A 252 -52.08 -2.02 1.48
N TRP A 253 -51.68 -0.88 0.91
CA TRP A 253 -50.54 -0.08 1.33
C TRP A 253 -50.92 0.71 2.60
N GLY A 254 -51.11 -0.02 3.70
CA GLY A 254 -51.27 0.57 5.03
C GLY A 254 -49.94 0.61 5.76
N ARG A 255 -49.66 1.70 6.48
CA ARG A 255 -48.59 1.76 7.50
C ARG A 255 -48.63 0.55 8.45
N SER A 256 -49.83 0.01 8.69
CA SER A 256 -50.07 -1.21 9.48
C SER A 256 -49.44 -2.49 8.91
N ALA A 257 -49.29 -2.62 7.58
CA ALA A 257 -48.63 -3.79 6.98
C ALA A 257 -47.11 -3.73 7.18
N ALA A 258 -46.49 -2.57 6.94
CA ALA A 258 -45.08 -2.34 7.19
C ALA A 258 -44.71 -2.53 8.67
N LEU A 259 -45.52 -2.01 9.60
CA LEU A 259 -45.32 -2.20 11.04
C LEU A 259 -45.45 -3.68 11.46
N ARG A 260 -46.38 -4.44 10.87
CA ARG A 260 -46.50 -5.88 11.15
C ARG A 260 -45.27 -6.66 10.67
N ILE A 261 -44.75 -6.35 9.48
CA ILE A 261 -43.51 -6.96 8.96
C ILE A 261 -42.33 -6.57 9.83
N ALA A 262 -42.23 -5.28 10.21
CA ALA A 262 -41.19 -4.80 11.10
C ALA A 262 -41.22 -5.52 12.45
N TRP A 263 -42.41 -5.68 13.04
CA TRP A 263 -42.59 -6.41 14.29
C TRP A 263 -42.20 -7.89 14.17
N GLN A 264 -42.56 -8.54 13.07
CA GLN A 264 -42.16 -9.93 12.82
C GLN A 264 -40.64 -10.06 12.67
N ALA A 265 -40.02 -9.21 11.83
CA ALA A 265 -38.58 -9.17 11.65
C ALA A 265 -37.86 -8.86 12.99
N PHE A 266 -38.40 -7.97 13.81
CA PHE A 266 -37.85 -7.64 15.12
C PHE A 266 -37.88 -8.83 16.08
N ARG A 267 -38.95 -9.64 16.06
CA ARG A 267 -39.02 -10.88 16.85
C ARG A 267 -38.00 -11.91 16.39
N GLU A 268 -37.77 -12.01 15.08
CA GLU A 268 -36.71 -12.87 14.51
C GLU A 268 -35.33 -12.38 14.99
N VAL A 269 -35.04 -11.09 14.84
CA VAL A 269 -33.81 -10.45 15.32
C VAL A 269 -33.57 -10.74 16.80
N ARG A 270 -34.57 -10.48 17.66
CA ARG A 270 -34.46 -10.66 19.12
C ARG A 270 -34.02 -12.06 19.50
N SER A 271 -34.42 -13.08 18.74
CA SER A 271 -34.03 -14.47 19.01
C SER A 271 -32.56 -14.78 18.68
N VAL A 272 -31.96 -13.99 17.78
CA VAL A 272 -30.58 -14.16 17.29
C VAL A 272 -29.62 -13.18 17.97
N THR A 273 -30.09 -12.02 18.45
CA THR A 273 -29.25 -10.96 19.06
C THR A 273 -28.27 -11.44 20.13
N PRO A 274 -28.64 -12.31 21.11
CA PRO A 274 -27.68 -12.77 22.12
C PRO A 274 -26.48 -13.50 21.50
N TRP A 275 -26.71 -14.25 20.42
CA TRP A 275 -25.65 -14.93 19.69
C TRP A 275 -24.78 -13.94 18.92
N LEU A 276 -25.36 -12.91 18.30
CA LEU A 276 -24.58 -11.86 17.63
C LEU A 276 -23.68 -11.11 18.62
N VAL A 277 -24.16 -10.83 19.83
CA VAL A 277 -23.37 -10.19 20.91
C VAL A 277 -22.26 -11.14 21.39
N LEU A 278 -22.57 -12.42 21.58
CA LEU A 278 -21.57 -13.42 21.98
C LEU A 278 -20.43 -13.50 20.95
N ILE A 279 -20.76 -13.60 19.66
CA ILE A 279 -19.80 -13.74 18.56
C ILE A 279 -19.04 -12.44 18.31
N GLY A 280 -19.74 -11.30 18.29
CA GLY A 280 -19.17 -10.02 17.88
C GLY A 280 -18.45 -9.26 18.97
N VAL A 281 -18.72 -9.54 20.25
CA VAL A 281 -18.17 -8.77 21.38
C VAL A 281 -17.56 -9.64 22.46
N VAL A 282 -18.29 -10.64 22.95
CA VAL A 282 -17.82 -11.43 24.09
C VAL A 282 -16.62 -12.32 23.72
N ILE A 283 -16.69 -13.05 22.61
CA ILE A 283 -15.60 -13.93 22.17
C ILE A 283 -14.33 -13.13 21.81
N PRO A 284 -14.39 -12.06 20.99
CA PRO A 284 -13.22 -11.23 20.70
C PRO A 284 -12.67 -10.52 21.94
N GLY A 285 -13.55 -10.04 22.83
CA GLY A 285 -13.15 -9.42 24.09
C GLY A 285 -12.46 -10.40 25.04
N ALA A 286 -13.00 -11.62 25.18
CA ALA A 286 -12.37 -12.67 25.97
C ALA A 286 -11.04 -13.09 25.34
N TYR A 287 -10.99 -13.29 24.02
CA TYR A 287 -9.74 -13.60 23.33
C TYR A 287 -8.70 -12.52 23.58
N TRP A 288 -9.03 -11.24 23.37
CA TRP A 288 -8.11 -10.13 23.66
C TRP A 288 -7.63 -10.14 25.10
N PHE A 289 -8.53 -10.33 26.06
CA PHE A 289 -8.22 -10.35 27.49
C PHE A 289 -7.25 -11.49 27.86
N PHE A 290 -7.39 -12.66 27.24
CA PHE A 290 -6.55 -13.83 27.50
C PHE A 290 -5.33 -13.93 26.57
N SER A 291 -5.30 -13.19 25.46
CA SER A 291 -4.18 -13.19 24.50
C SER A 291 -3.15 -12.12 24.86
N VAL A 292 -1.87 -12.46 24.72
CA VAL A 292 -0.74 -11.55 25.06
C VAL A 292 -0.31 -10.69 23.86
N GLY A 293 -0.92 -10.81 22.67
CA GLY A 293 -0.37 -10.28 21.40
C GLY A 293 -1.08 -9.09 20.75
N ASP A 294 -0.45 -8.57 19.68
CA ASP A 294 -0.87 -7.42 18.87
C ASP A 294 -1.89 -7.74 17.75
N GLU A 295 -2.21 -9.02 17.52
CA GLU A 295 -3.10 -9.44 16.40
C GLU A 295 -4.61 -9.26 16.64
N GLY A 296 -5.01 -8.78 17.82
CA GLY A 296 -6.43 -8.67 18.12
C GLY A 296 -7.28 -7.81 17.15
N PRO A 297 -6.78 -6.77 16.44
CA PRO A 297 -7.58 -6.06 15.46
C PRO A 297 -8.10 -6.97 14.33
N ALA A 298 -7.28 -7.90 13.84
CA ALA A 298 -7.65 -8.80 12.74
C ALA A 298 -8.78 -9.76 13.16
N LEU A 299 -8.70 -10.31 14.36
CA LEU A 299 -9.76 -11.17 14.92
C LEU A 299 -11.05 -10.41 15.18
N TRP A 300 -10.97 -9.16 15.65
CA TRP A 300 -12.13 -8.29 15.81
C TRP A 300 -12.82 -8.03 14.47
N VAL A 301 -12.06 -7.65 13.43
CA VAL A 301 -12.60 -7.45 12.07
C VAL A 301 -13.20 -8.75 11.51
N GLY A 302 -12.53 -9.89 11.69
CA GLY A 302 -13.02 -11.20 11.25
C GLY A 302 -14.34 -11.60 11.91
N ASN A 303 -14.46 -11.45 13.24
CA ASN A 303 -15.68 -11.75 13.98
C ASN A 303 -16.82 -10.79 13.64
N ALA A 304 -16.52 -9.50 13.48
CA ALA A 304 -17.48 -8.51 13.03
C ALA A 304 -17.97 -8.81 11.59
N GLY A 305 -17.09 -9.23 10.69
CA GLY A 305 -17.45 -9.74 9.36
C GLY A 305 -18.35 -10.97 9.42
N LEU A 306 -18.09 -11.90 10.35
CA LEU A 306 -18.93 -13.08 10.57
C LEU A 306 -20.33 -12.72 11.12
N VAL A 307 -20.41 -11.76 12.04
CA VAL A 307 -21.68 -11.21 12.53
C VAL A 307 -22.46 -10.56 11.37
N ALA A 308 -21.79 -9.75 10.55
CA ALA A 308 -22.41 -9.12 9.40
C ALA A 308 -22.94 -10.16 8.39
N LEU A 309 -22.17 -11.22 8.11
CA LEU A 309 -22.58 -12.35 7.28
C LEU A 309 -23.84 -13.03 7.83
N LEU A 310 -23.87 -13.30 9.14
CA LEU A 310 -25.02 -13.93 9.80
C LEU A 310 -26.27 -13.06 9.78
N VAL A 311 -26.12 -11.75 10.01
CA VAL A 311 -27.20 -10.78 9.88
C VAL A 311 -27.75 -10.82 8.46
N GLY A 312 -26.90 -10.80 7.44
CA GLY A 312 -27.29 -10.89 6.05
C GLY A 312 -28.05 -12.19 5.75
N LEU A 313 -27.49 -13.33 6.12
CA LEU A 313 -28.11 -14.64 5.89
C LEU A 313 -29.50 -14.78 6.52
N ASN A 314 -29.68 -14.30 7.75
CA ASN A 314 -30.95 -14.40 8.46
C ASN A 314 -31.97 -13.34 8.01
N MET A 315 -31.52 -12.22 7.42
CA MET A 315 -32.36 -11.14 6.93
C MET A 315 -33.48 -11.62 6.01
N PHE A 316 -33.19 -12.58 5.11
CA PHE A 316 -34.18 -13.19 4.21
C PHE A 316 -34.26 -14.71 4.37
N GLY A 317 -33.19 -15.37 4.84
CA GLY A 317 -33.12 -16.82 4.90
C GLY A 317 -34.12 -17.49 5.82
N MET A 318 -34.60 -16.80 6.87
CA MET A 318 -35.66 -17.34 7.74
C MET A 318 -36.98 -17.57 6.99
N GLU A 319 -37.39 -16.61 6.15
CA GLU A 319 -38.61 -16.74 5.35
C GLU A 319 -38.42 -17.74 4.22
N THR A 320 -37.30 -17.65 3.48
CA THR A 320 -37.00 -18.54 2.37
C THR A 320 -37.02 -20.01 2.82
N ARG A 321 -36.50 -20.31 4.02
CA ARG A 321 -36.55 -21.65 4.64
C ARG A 321 -37.97 -22.06 5.04
N ALA A 322 -38.73 -21.15 5.65
CA ALA A 322 -40.09 -21.42 6.12
C ALA A 322 -41.14 -21.43 4.99
N GLY A 323 -40.80 -20.97 3.78
CA GLY A 323 -41.74 -20.82 2.67
C GLY A 323 -42.77 -19.71 2.88
N THR A 324 -42.56 -18.84 3.88
CA THR A 324 -43.54 -17.82 4.28
C THR A 324 -43.57 -16.60 3.36
N GLN A 325 -42.59 -16.46 2.45
CA GLN A 325 -42.56 -15.39 1.45
C GLN A 325 -43.81 -15.40 0.55
N ARG A 326 -44.38 -16.58 0.26
CA ARG A 326 -45.62 -16.71 -0.51
C ARG A 326 -46.83 -16.17 0.24
N LEU A 327 -46.84 -16.28 1.57
CA LEU A 327 -47.90 -15.68 2.39
C LEU A 327 -47.84 -14.16 2.29
N LEU A 328 -46.63 -13.57 2.32
CA LEU A 328 -46.48 -12.12 2.13
C LEU A 328 -46.97 -11.66 0.76
N ALA A 329 -46.68 -12.44 -0.30
CA ALA A 329 -47.22 -12.20 -1.64
C ALA A 329 -48.76 -12.25 -1.66
N GLY A 330 -49.35 -13.27 -1.03
CA GLY A 330 -50.81 -13.43 -0.95
C GLY A 330 -51.55 -12.33 -0.17
N HIS A 331 -50.85 -11.59 0.70
CA HIS A 331 -51.40 -10.41 1.40
C HIS A 331 -51.24 -9.11 0.60
N GLY A 332 -50.78 -9.18 -0.66
CA GLY A 332 -50.62 -8.01 -1.53
C GLY A 332 -49.50 -7.06 -1.11
N VAL A 333 -48.54 -7.52 -0.31
CA VAL A 333 -47.42 -6.69 0.13
C VAL A 333 -46.43 -6.52 -1.02
N ARG A 334 -46.09 -5.27 -1.34
CA ARG A 334 -45.06 -4.97 -2.35
C ARG A 334 -43.70 -5.52 -1.91
N PRO A 335 -42.99 -6.32 -2.72
CA PRO A 335 -41.70 -6.90 -2.33
C PRO A 335 -40.63 -5.87 -1.98
N GLY A 336 -40.69 -4.67 -2.57
CA GLY A 336 -39.79 -3.57 -2.20
C GLY A 336 -39.92 -3.13 -0.74
N VAL A 337 -41.14 -3.14 -0.20
CA VAL A 337 -41.40 -2.78 1.21
C VAL A 337 -40.91 -3.88 2.14
N VAL A 338 -41.18 -5.15 1.81
CA VAL A 338 -40.67 -6.31 2.59
C VAL A 338 -39.14 -6.25 2.66
N TRP A 339 -38.49 -6.03 1.52
CA TRP A 339 -37.04 -5.96 1.42
C TRP A 339 -36.46 -4.82 2.26
N LEU A 340 -37.00 -3.60 2.12
CA LEU A 340 -36.50 -2.42 2.83
C LEU A 340 -36.72 -2.52 4.35
N VAL A 341 -37.92 -2.92 4.78
CA VAL A 341 -38.23 -3.06 6.22
C VAL A 341 -37.34 -4.11 6.86
N ARG A 342 -37.12 -5.25 6.21
CA ARG A 342 -36.22 -6.29 6.71
C ARG A 342 -34.77 -5.81 6.77
N LEU A 343 -34.29 -5.14 5.73
CA LEU A 343 -32.94 -4.56 5.73
C LEU A 343 -32.74 -3.61 6.92
N ILE A 344 -33.65 -2.65 7.12
CA ILE A 344 -33.55 -1.68 8.24
C ILE A 344 -33.57 -2.39 9.60
N VAL A 345 -34.52 -3.29 9.83
CA VAL A 345 -34.67 -3.97 11.13
C VAL A 345 -33.46 -4.85 11.46
N TRP A 346 -32.84 -5.50 10.47
CA TRP A 346 -31.64 -6.31 10.66
C TRP A 346 -30.34 -5.49 10.73
N LEU A 347 -30.31 -4.28 10.18
CA LEU A 347 -29.15 -3.37 10.31
C LEU A 347 -29.01 -2.82 11.74
N LEU A 348 -30.12 -2.57 12.45
CA LEU A 348 -30.10 -2.07 13.83
C LEU A 348 -29.26 -2.92 14.81
N PRO A 349 -29.48 -4.25 14.96
CA PRO A 349 -28.66 -5.08 15.83
C PRO A 349 -27.21 -5.20 15.36
N LEU A 350 -26.96 -5.16 14.04
CA LEU A 350 -25.60 -5.16 13.50
C LEU A 350 -24.85 -3.91 13.95
N CYS A 351 -25.43 -2.73 13.73
CA CYS A 351 -24.87 -1.46 14.19
C CYS A 351 -24.62 -1.50 15.69
N ALA A 352 -25.57 -1.98 16.51
CA ALA A 352 -25.42 -2.08 17.95
C ALA A 352 -24.24 -2.98 18.37
N VAL A 353 -24.10 -4.16 17.75
CA VAL A 353 -22.98 -5.09 18.03
C VAL A 353 -21.65 -4.49 17.60
N LEU A 354 -21.58 -3.85 16.43
CA LEU A 354 -20.37 -3.19 15.94
C LEU A 354 -19.97 -2.01 16.83
N THR A 355 -20.92 -1.19 17.27
CA THR A 355 -20.64 -0.07 18.19
C THR A 355 -20.17 -0.56 19.55
N LEU A 356 -20.80 -1.62 20.09
CA LEU A 356 -20.40 -2.22 21.36
C LEU A 356 -19.00 -2.83 21.26
N GLY A 357 -18.73 -3.52 20.15
CA GLY A 357 -17.43 -4.12 19.86
C GLY A 357 -16.33 -3.08 19.71
N ALA A 358 -16.56 -2.03 18.92
CA ALA A 358 -15.62 -0.92 18.77
C ALA A 358 -15.36 -0.20 20.10
N ALA A 359 -16.40 0.06 20.90
CA ALA A 359 -16.24 0.65 22.23
C ALA A 359 -15.41 -0.23 23.16
N LEU A 360 -15.66 -1.55 23.18
CA LEU A 360 -14.88 -2.49 23.98
C LEU A 360 -13.42 -2.56 23.50
N TYR A 361 -13.19 -2.62 22.19
CA TYR A 361 -11.85 -2.60 21.61
C TYR A 361 -11.08 -1.32 21.97
N LEU A 362 -11.71 -0.14 21.83
CA LEU A 362 -11.12 1.14 22.22
C LEU A 362 -10.82 1.19 23.73
N TRP A 363 -11.72 0.66 24.56
CA TRP A 363 -11.50 0.57 26.01
C TRP A 363 -10.32 -0.35 26.36
N LEU A 364 -10.25 -1.54 25.76
CA LEU A 364 -9.18 -2.51 25.97
C LEU A 364 -7.81 -2.03 25.48
N THR A 365 -7.80 -1.14 24.49
CA THR A 365 -6.57 -0.60 23.90
C THR A 365 -6.14 0.74 24.50
N ALA A 366 -7.02 1.46 25.20
CA ALA A 366 -6.72 2.79 25.76
C ALA A 366 -5.51 2.82 26.72
N GLY A 367 -5.17 1.70 27.35
CA GLY A 367 -4.02 1.58 28.26
C GLY A 367 -2.72 1.10 27.60
N ARG A 368 -2.76 0.58 26.38
CA ARG A 368 -1.55 0.29 25.59
C ARG A 368 -1.30 1.52 24.73
N HIS A 369 -0.08 2.05 24.71
CA HIS A 369 0.28 3.25 23.95
C HIS A 369 0.12 3.06 22.43
N ILE A 370 -1.11 2.91 21.92
CA ILE A 370 -1.42 3.27 20.55
C ILE A 370 -1.21 4.77 20.54
N PRO A 371 -0.20 5.28 19.81
CA PRO A 371 0.08 6.71 19.83
C PRO A 371 -1.06 7.40 19.09
N TRP A 372 -2.10 7.78 19.83
CA TRP A 372 -3.15 8.67 19.35
C TRP A 372 -2.54 9.96 18.78
N ALA A 373 -1.35 10.35 19.26
CA ALA A 373 -0.52 11.39 18.65
C ALA A 373 -0.15 11.09 17.19
N SER A 374 0.24 9.86 16.85
CA SER A 374 0.50 9.45 15.45
C SER A 374 -0.77 9.44 14.61
N PHE A 375 -1.94 9.20 15.21
CA PHE A 375 -3.22 9.41 14.54
C PHE A 375 -3.47 10.90 14.29
N ALA A 376 -3.32 11.78 15.27
CA ALA A 376 -3.51 13.23 15.10
C ALA A 376 -2.62 13.83 13.98
N GLU A 377 -1.43 13.26 13.76
CA GLU A 377 -0.53 13.64 12.67
C GLU A 377 -0.79 12.89 11.35
N ALA A 378 -1.64 11.86 11.35
CA ALA A 378 -1.97 11.10 10.16
C ALA A 378 -2.68 12.00 9.12
N PRO A 379 -2.37 11.87 7.82
CA PRO A 379 -3.05 12.61 6.77
C PRO A 379 -4.57 12.47 6.87
N ARG A 380 -5.34 13.55 6.68
CA ARG A 380 -6.83 13.52 6.74
C ARG A 380 -7.46 12.39 5.90
N GLY A 381 -6.80 12.01 4.79
CA GLY A 381 -7.21 10.89 3.94
C GLY A 381 -7.10 9.50 4.58
N MET A 382 -6.19 9.30 5.55
CA MET A 382 -5.97 8.02 6.21
C MET A 382 -7.18 7.62 7.06
N TYR A 383 -7.79 8.55 7.79
CA TYR A 383 -9.01 8.30 8.57
C TYR A 383 -10.18 7.88 7.71
N THR A 384 -10.40 8.62 6.62
CA THR A 384 -11.45 8.32 5.66
C THR A 384 -11.20 6.92 5.07
N THR A 385 -9.98 6.62 4.67
CA THR A 385 -9.58 5.30 4.14
C THR A 385 -9.83 4.18 5.14
N ALA A 386 -9.39 4.34 6.39
CA ALA A 386 -9.59 3.36 7.45
C ALA A 386 -11.08 3.13 7.71
N PHE A 387 -11.86 4.21 7.87
CA PHE A 387 -13.30 4.14 8.08
C PHE A 387 -14.03 3.41 6.95
N LEU A 388 -13.75 3.79 5.69
CA LEU A 388 -14.35 3.14 4.52
C LEU A 388 -13.93 1.66 4.42
N SER A 389 -12.70 1.33 4.83
CA SER A 389 -12.22 -0.05 4.85
C SER A 389 -12.93 -0.90 5.89
N PHE A 390 -13.08 -0.41 7.12
CA PHE A 390 -13.87 -1.08 8.15
C PHE A 390 -15.33 -1.23 7.72
N LEU A 391 -15.94 -0.17 7.20
CA LEU A 391 -17.32 -0.20 6.76
C LEU A 391 -17.52 -1.21 5.61
N GLY A 392 -16.63 -1.23 4.62
CA GLY A 392 -16.67 -2.19 3.53
C GLY A 392 -16.44 -3.63 3.98
N ALA A 393 -15.52 -3.87 4.92
CA ALA A 393 -15.28 -5.19 5.51
C ALA A 393 -16.53 -5.78 6.19
N TYR A 394 -17.46 -4.94 6.65
CA TYR A 394 -18.73 -5.38 7.23
C TYR A 394 -19.87 -5.44 6.22
N LEU A 395 -19.96 -4.45 5.32
CA LEU A 395 -21.02 -4.39 4.31
C LEU A 395 -20.90 -5.51 3.27
N ALA A 396 -19.68 -5.92 2.90
CA ALA A 396 -19.45 -7.00 1.94
C ALA A 396 -20.03 -8.35 2.40
N PRO A 397 -19.67 -8.89 3.58
CA PRO A 397 -20.28 -10.11 4.11
C PRO A 397 -21.78 -9.98 4.32
N LEU A 398 -22.27 -8.82 4.78
CA LEU A 398 -23.71 -8.55 4.93
C LEU A 398 -24.45 -8.70 3.60
N ALA A 399 -23.96 -8.04 2.54
CA ALA A 399 -24.60 -8.02 1.23
C ALA A 399 -24.60 -9.42 0.59
N VAL A 400 -23.45 -10.10 0.65
CA VAL A 400 -23.31 -11.47 0.15
C VAL A 400 -24.22 -12.44 0.93
N GLY A 401 -24.29 -12.30 2.26
CA GLY A 401 -25.18 -13.06 3.11
C GLY A 401 -26.66 -12.82 2.79
N ALA A 402 -27.06 -11.55 2.62
CA ALA A 402 -28.42 -11.17 2.27
C ALA A 402 -28.86 -11.77 0.94
N LEU A 403 -28.05 -11.64 -0.11
CA LEU A 403 -28.33 -12.24 -1.41
C LEU A 403 -28.41 -13.77 -1.32
N SER A 404 -27.46 -14.40 -0.61
CA SER A 404 -27.45 -15.86 -0.44
C SER A 404 -28.68 -16.38 0.31
N GLY A 405 -29.12 -15.66 1.35
CA GLY A 405 -30.34 -15.97 2.12
C GLY A 405 -31.63 -15.82 1.30
N MET A 406 -31.64 -14.96 0.28
CA MET A 406 -32.75 -14.89 -0.69
C MET A 406 -32.71 -16.04 -1.69
N VAL A 407 -31.53 -16.37 -2.21
CA VAL A 407 -31.37 -17.29 -3.34
C VAL A 407 -31.54 -18.75 -2.94
N PHE A 408 -31.01 -19.17 -1.79
CA PHE A 408 -30.98 -20.57 -1.39
C PHE A 408 -31.99 -20.88 -0.28
N ARG A 409 -32.87 -21.84 -0.55
CA ARG A 409 -33.86 -22.30 0.44
C ARG A 409 -33.24 -23.07 1.61
N ARG A 410 -32.06 -23.67 1.42
CA ARG A 410 -31.39 -24.43 2.48
C ARG A 410 -30.42 -23.52 3.23
N GLY A 411 -30.58 -23.44 4.56
CA GLY A 411 -29.76 -22.56 5.39
C GLY A 411 -28.26 -22.85 5.24
N ILE A 412 -27.87 -24.14 5.27
CA ILE A 412 -26.46 -24.53 5.11
C ILE A 412 -25.87 -24.16 3.76
N MET A 413 -26.65 -24.28 2.67
CA MET A 413 -26.19 -23.93 1.32
C MET A 413 -26.05 -22.41 1.17
N ALA A 414 -27.03 -21.66 1.69
CA ALA A 414 -26.94 -20.20 1.76
C ALA A 414 -25.69 -19.76 2.52
N GLY A 415 -25.46 -20.34 3.71
CA GLY A 415 -24.31 -20.04 4.56
C GLY A 415 -22.99 -20.36 3.88
N ALA A 416 -22.86 -21.56 3.28
CA ALA A 416 -21.66 -21.97 2.56
C ALA A 416 -21.34 -21.02 1.41
N VAL A 417 -22.30 -20.75 0.53
CA VAL A 417 -22.11 -19.83 -0.61
C VAL A 417 -21.79 -18.43 -0.12
N ALA A 418 -22.38 -17.98 0.99
CA ALA A 418 -22.11 -16.66 1.52
C ALA A 418 -20.69 -16.53 2.09
N VAL A 419 -20.20 -17.53 2.82
CA VAL A 419 -18.80 -17.56 3.29
C VAL A 419 -17.85 -17.55 2.09
N LEU A 420 -18.06 -18.43 1.12
CA LEU A 420 -17.22 -18.52 -0.08
C LEU A 420 -17.21 -17.21 -0.86
N GLY A 421 -18.39 -16.63 -1.11
CA GLY A 421 -18.53 -15.35 -1.79
C GLY A 421 -17.86 -14.20 -1.04
N SER A 422 -17.92 -14.22 0.30
CA SER A 422 -17.27 -13.19 1.14
C SER A 422 -15.75 -13.31 1.11
N ILE A 423 -15.21 -14.53 1.17
CA ILE A 423 -13.76 -14.77 1.04
C ILE A 423 -13.27 -14.34 -0.34
N LEU A 424 -13.96 -14.75 -1.40
CA LEU A 424 -13.58 -14.37 -2.77
C LEU A 424 -13.63 -12.85 -2.95
N LEU A 425 -14.68 -12.21 -2.44
CA LEU A 425 -14.82 -10.76 -2.49
C LEU A 425 -13.74 -10.04 -1.66
N ALA A 426 -13.39 -10.57 -0.49
CA ALA A 426 -12.28 -10.03 0.31
C ALA A 426 -10.96 -10.10 -0.47
N VAL A 427 -10.66 -11.23 -1.13
CA VAL A 427 -9.44 -11.35 -1.96
C VAL A 427 -9.44 -10.35 -3.11
N VAL A 428 -10.57 -10.23 -3.82
CA VAL A 428 -10.70 -9.37 -5.01
C VAL A 428 -10.67 -7.87 -4.66
N VAL A 429 -11.13 -7.47 -3.47
CA VAL A 429 -11.20 -6.04 -3.12
C VAL A 429 -10.09 -5.63 -2.14
N VAL A 430 -9.86 -6.40 -1.07
CA VAL A 430 -8.88 -6.03 -0.02
C VAL A 430 -7.45 -6.06 -0.56
N GLY A 431 -7.10 -7.06 -1.38
CA GLY A 431 -5.75 -7.16 -1.96
C GLY A 431 -5.38 -5.90 -2.78
N PRO A 432 -6.18 -5.53 -3.79
CA PRO A 432 -5.96 -4.30 -4.56
C PRO A 432 -6.04 -3.02 -3.73
N THR A 433 -6.93 -2.93 -2.72
CA THR A 433 -6.96 -1.79 -1.80
C THR A 433 -5.66 -1.67 -0.99
N ALA A 434 -5.15 -2.78 -0.46
CA ALA A 434 -3.88 -2.80 0.27
C ALA A 434 -2.69 -2.40 -0.62
N GLY A 435 -2.76 -2.72 -1.91
CA GLY A 435 -1.82 -2.25 -2.93
C GLY A 435 -2.06 -0.81 -3.41
N LEU A 436 -2.99 -0.05 -2.83
CA LEU A 436 -3.38 1.31 -3.26
C LEU A 436 -3.90 1.40 -4.72
N LEU A 437 -4.30 0.25 -5.28
CA LEU A 437 -4.83 0.13 -6.65
C LEU A 437 -6.32 0.46 -6.70
N VAL A 438 -7.04 0.24 -5.62
CA VAL A 438 -8.48 0.49 -5.50
C VAL A 438 -8.73 1.59 -4.48
N ASN A 439 -9.38 2.67 -4.91
CA ASN A 439 -9.83 3.72 -4.01
C ASN A 439 -10.72 3.10 -2.92
N PRO A 440 -10.46 3.36 -1.62
CA PRO A 440 -11.23 2.80 -0.52
C PRO A 440 -12.75 3.00 -0.64
N ARG A 441 -13.22 3.99 -1.40
CA ARG A 441 -14.65 4.17 -1.70
C ARG A 441 -15.29 2.95 -2.38
N TYR A 442 -14.55 2.19 -3.18
CA TYR A 442 -15.07 0.98 -3.84
C TYR A 442 -15.36 -0.16 -2.88
N LEU A 443 -14.78 -0.13 -1.66
CA LEU A 443 -15.13 -1.06 -0.59
C LEU A 443 -16.62 -0.96 -0.19
N ILE A 444 -17.26 0.18 -0.48
CA ILE A 444 -18.70 0.40 -0.28
C ILE A 444 -19.48 0.20 -1.57
N VAL A 445 -18.95 0.60 -2.72
CA VAL A 445 -19.63 0.46 -4.01
C VAL A 445 -19.97 -1.01 -4.31
N VAL A 446 -19.03 -1.93 -4.06
CA VAL A 446 -19.25 -3.36 -4.33
C VAL A 446 -20.40 -3.95 -3.49
N PRO A 447 -20.44 -3.83 -2.15
CA PRO A 447 -21.59 -4.32 -1.39
C PRO A 447 -22.90 -3.63 -1.74
N LEU A 448 -22.90 -2.33 -2.06
CA LEU A 448 -24.09 -1.64 -2.54
C LEU A 448 -24.59 -2.22 -3.87
N ALA A 449 -23.69 -2.58 -4.79
CA ALA A 449 -24.04 -3.24 -6.04
C ALA A 449 -24.64 -4.63 -5.78
N ILE A 450 -24.11 -5.41 -4.84
CA ILE A 450 -24.67 -6.72 -4.45
C ILE A 450 -26.06 -6.55 -3.80
N LEU A 451 -26.25 -5.55 -2.94
CA LEU A 451 -27.55 -5.22 -2.37
C LEU A 451 -28.53 -4.76 -3.45
N ALA A 452 -28.08 -4.02 -4.46
CA ALA A 452 -28.90 -3.64 -5.61
C ALA A 452 -29.32 -4.86 -6.43
N VAL A 453 -28.43 -5.83 -6.66
CA VAL A 453 -28.77 -7.13 -7.27
C VAL A 453 -29.83 -7.84 -6.42
N GLY A 454 -29.67 -7.91 -5.09
CA GLY A 454 -30.66 -8.46 -4.18
C GLY A 454 -32.00 -7.73 -4.24
N PHE A 455 -31.98 -6.40 -4.33
CA PHE A 455 -33.18 -5.59 -4.51
C PHE A 455 -33.84 -5.91 -5.84
N LEU A 456 -33.12 -5.97 -6.97
CA LEU A 456 -33.70 -6.32 -8.27
C LEU A 456 -34.24 -7.76 -8.31
N TRP A 457 -33.60 -8.67 -7.57
CA TRP A 457 -33.99 -10.07 -7.40
C TRP A 457 -35.24 -10.28 -6.51
N ARG A 458 -35.68 -9.26 -5.76
CA ARG A 458 -36.78 -9.35 -4.79
C ARG A 458 -38.08 -9.94 -5.34
N TRP A 459 -38.37 -9.72 -6.62
CA TRP A 459 -39.61 -10.21 -7.26
C TRP A 459 -39.57 -11.72 -7.47
N ASP A 460 -38.47 -12.24 -8.01
CA ASP A 460 -38.29 -13.68 -8.23
C ASP A 460 -38.20 -14.43 -6.89
N TRP A 461 -37.60 -13.80 -5.87
CA TRP A 461 -37.60 -14.32 -4.51
C TRP A 461 -39.00 -14.38 -3.89
N LEU A 462 -39.77 -13.27 -3.89
CA LEU A 462 -41.08 -13.22 -3.25
C LEU A 462 -42.09 -14.16 -3.92
N LEU A 463 -42.07 -14.21 -5.26
CA LEU A 463 -42.97 -15.06 -6.05
C LEU A 463 -42.50 -16.52 -6.13
N ASP A 464 -41.27 -16.81 -5.74
CA ASP A 464 -40.68 -18.16 -5.72
C ASP A 464 -40.85 -18.91 -7.06
N ARG A 465 -40.63 -18.19 -8.17
CA ARG A 465 -40.83 -18.73 -9.51
C ARG A 465 -39.92 -19.96 -9.73
N PRO A 466 -40.46 -21.11 -10.17
CA PRO A 466 -39.64 -22.26 -10.55
C PRO A 466 -38.98 -22.03 -11.93
N GLY A 467 -37.92 -22.78 -12.23
CA GLY A 467 -37.32 -22.87 -13.58
C GLY A 467 -35.93 -22.24 -13.73
N LEU A 468 -35.30 -22.49 -14.88
CA LEU A 468 -33.95 -22.03 -15.22
C LEU A 468 -33.87 -20.52 -15.46
N GLY A 469 -34.93 -19.92 -16.00
CA GLY A 469 -34.96 -18.48 -16.35
C GLY A 469 -34.66 -17.56 -15.18
N ARG A 470 -35.06 -17.94 -13.96
CA ARG A 470 -34.73 -17.20 -12.74
C ARG A 470 -33.21 -17.16 -12.52
N TRP A 471 -32.52 -18.30 -12.67
CA TRP A 471 -31.09 -18.39 -12.45
C TRP A 471 -30.32 -17.64 -13.52
N ALA A 472 -30.77 -17.71 -14.78
CA ALA A 472 -30.22 -16.91 -15.87
C ALA A 472 -30.34 -15.40 -15.57
N ARG A 473 -31.49 -14.95 -15.05
CA ARG A 473 -31.69 -13.55 -14.65
C ARG A 473 -30.77 -13.14 -13.49
N LEU A 474 -30.61 -13.97 -12.46
CA LEU A 474 -29.70 -13.69 -11.35
C LEU A 474 -28.25 -13.56 -11.84
N ILE A 475 -27.82 -14.47 -12.72
CA ILE A 475 -26.49 -14.43 -13.35
C ILE A 475 -26.33 -13.16 -14.17
N ALA A 476 -27.32 -12.80 -14.99
CA ALA A 476 -27.29 -11.58 -15.80
C ALA A 476 -27.22 -10.31 -14.93
N LEU A 477 -27.97 -10.25 -13.83
CA LEU A 477 -27.91 -9.15 -12.87
C LEU A 477 -26.54 -9.07 -12.18
N GLY A 478 -25.99 -10.21 -11.77
CA GLY A 478 -24.65 -10.28 -11.17
C GLY A 478 -23.56 -9.83 -12.13
N LEU A 479 -23.54 -10.37 -13.35
CA LEU A 479 -22.59 -9.98 -14.40
C LEU A 479 -22.74 -8.50 -14.77
N GLY A 480 -23.97 -8.01 -14.93
CA GLY A 480 -24.23 -6.59 -15.21
C GLY A 480 -23.70 -5.67 -14.10
N ALA A 481 -23.92 -6.02 -12.83
CA ALA A 481 -23.38 -5.28 -11.70
C ALA A 481 -21.84 -5.32 -11.68
N CYS A 482 -21.22 -6.48 -11.93
CA CYS A 482 -19.77 -6.61 -12.02
C CYS A 482 -19.19 -5.73 -13.15
N VAL A 483 -19.79 -5.77 -14.34
CA VAL A 483 -19.35 -4.95 -15.49
C VAL A 483 -19.48 -3.47 -15.18
N LEU A 484 -20.61 -3.02 -14.58
CA LEU A 484 -20.81 -1.61 -14.23
C LEU A 484 -19.83 -1.12 -13.16
N VAL A 485 -19.61 -1.91 -12.10
CA VAL A 485 -18.66 -1.55 -11.04
C VAL A 485 -17.23 -1.53 -11.58
N PHE A 486 -16.85 -2.52 -12.40
CA PHE A 486 -15.52 -2.58 -13.00
C PHE A 486 -15.29 -1.44 -14.01
N ALA A 487 -16.25 -1.17 -14.88
CA ALA A 487 -16.18 -0.05 -15.82
C ALA A 487 -16.13 1.28 -15.09
N GLY A 488 -16.92 1.47 -14.03
CA GLY A 488 -16.88 2.64 -13.17
C GLY A 488 -15.55 2.79 -12.44
N TYR A 489 -14.95 1.69 -11.97
CA TYR A 489 -13.59 1.66 -11.41
C TYR A 489 -12.55 2.08 -12.44
N VAL A 490 -12.56 1.48 -13.63
CA VAL A 490 -11.62 1.83 -14.71
C VAL A 490 -11.80 3.28 -15.16
N ALA A 491 -13.05 3.76 -15.23
CA ALA A 491 -13.40 5.15 -15.54
C ALA A 491 -12.81 6.14 -14.53
N GLU A 492 -13.07 5.93 -13.24
CA GLU A 492 -12.53 6.75 -12.15
C GLU A 492 -10.99 6.66 -12.11
N ARG A 493 -10.44 5.46 -12.30
CA ARG A 493 -9.01 5.22 -12.24
C ARG A 493 -8.26 5.89 -13.39
N ALA A 494 -8.72 5.81 -14.63
CA ALA A 494 -7.95 6.35 -15.76
C ALA A 494 -8.34 7.77 -16.17
N TRP A 495 -9.59 8.20 -15.97
CA TRP A 495 -10.10 9.48 -16.51
C TRP A 495 -10.50 10.52 -15.47
N ASN A 496 -10.49 10.22 -14.17
CA ASN A 496 -10.72 11.23 -13.13
C ASN A 496 -9.49 12.13 -12.87
N ILE A 497 -8.46 12.06 -13.71
CA ILE A 497 -7.22 12.81 -13.56
C ILE A 497 -7.33 14.03 -14.48
N PRO A 498 -7.18 15.26 -13.96
CA PRO A 498 -7.14 16.45 -14.78
C PRO A 498 -6.09 16.32 -15.89
N THR A 499 -6.33 16.97 -17.02
CA THR A 499 -5.35 17.03 -18.11
C THR A 499 -5.00 18.47 -18.39
N LEU A 500 -3.77 18.71 -18.82
CA LEU A 500 -3.35 20.01 -19.34
C LEU A 500 -4.08 20.29 -20.65
N THR A 501 -4.41 21.55 -20.94
CA THR A 501 -4.85 21.91 -22.28
C THR A 501 -3.73 21.68 -23.29
N PRO A 502 -4.02 21.37 -24.56
CA PRO A 502 -3.00 21.12 -25.59
C PRO A 502 -1.97 22.26 -25.71
N GLU A 503 -2.40 23.51 -25.54
CA GLU A 503 -1.54 24.69 -25.59
C GLU A 503 -0.54 24.67 -24.44
N VAL A 504 -1.02 24.47 -23.20
CA VAL A 504 -0.17 24.40 -22.00
C VAL A 504 0.78 23.21 -22.08
N ASP A 505 0.31 22.05 -22.51
CA ASP A 505 1.11 20.84 -22.70
C ASP A 505 2.27 21.10 -23.67
N SER A 506 1.96 21.65 -24.85
CA SER A 506 2.97 21.93 -25.89
C SER A 506 4.02 22.96 -25.45
N GLN A 507 3.61 24.02 -24.75
CA GLN A 507 4.51 25.06 -24.24
C GLN A 507 5.37 24.55 -23.08
N THR A 508 4.77 23.82 -22.15
CA THR A 508 5.45 23.35 -20.93
C THR A 508 6.52 22.31 -21.27
N PHE A 509 6.21 21.38 -22.18
CA PHE A 509 7.09 20.27 -22.54
C PHE A 509 7.97 20.54 -23.78
N ALA A 510 7.94 21.74 -24.34
CA ALA A 510 8.85 22.13 -25.42
C ALA A 510 10.31 22.04 -24.95
N ILE A 511 11.07 21.09 -25.51
CA ILE A 511 12.49 20.89 -25.22
C ILE A 511 13.30 20.83 -26.51
N LYS A 512 14.42 21.55 -26.52
CA LYS A 512 15.43 21.41 -27.55
C LYS A 512 16.49 20.42 -27.07
N LEU A 513 16.45 19.20 -27.62
CA LEU A 513 17.50 18.23 -27.34
C LEU A 513 18.81 18.66 -28.02
N PRO A 514 19.96 18.49 -27.35
CA PRO A 514 21.26 18.70 -28.00
C PRO A 514 21.41 17.74 -29.18
N ALA A 515 22.07 18.23 -30.23
CA ALA A 515 22.40 17.42 -31.41
C ALA A 515 23.28 16.22 -31.02
N GLU A 516 23.33 15.22 -31.89
CA GLU A 516 24.25 14.10 -31.72
C GLU A 516 25.69 14.60 -31.73
N VAL A 517 26.48 14.16 -30.74
CA VAL A 517 27.87 14.56 -30.56
C VAL A 517 28.73 13.38 -31.02
N PRO A 518 29.64 13.56 -31.99
CA PRO A 518 30.57 12.51 -32.40
C PRO A 518 31.34 11.94 -31.20
N PRO A 519 31.61 10.62 -31.12
CA PRO A 519 32.27 10.02 -29.96
C PRO A 519 33.60 10.69 -29.59
N ALA A 520 34.39 11.12 -30.58
CA ALA A 520 35.67 11.82 -30.37
C ALA A 520 35.52 13.22 -29.74
N GLU A 521 34.34 13.84 -29.88
CA GLU A 521 33.99 15.16 -29.36
C GLU A 521 33.09 15.07 -28.12
N ASN A 522 32.73 13.86 -27.67
CA ASN A 522 31.83 13.65 -26.54
C ASN A 522 32.61 13.41 -25.24
N ALA A 523 32.56 14.38 -24.32
CA ALA A 523 33.18 14.24 -22.99
C ALA A 523 32.70 13.01 -22.20
N ALA A 524 31.49 12.52 -22.48
CA ALA A 524 30.91 11.37 -21.78
C ALA A 524 31.75 10.09 -21.95
N GLU A 525 32.41 9.89 -23.09
CA GLU A 525 33.26 8.72 -23.33
C GLU A 525 34.47 8.71 -22.38
N LEU A 526 35.17 9.85 -22.26
CA LEU A 526 36.30 9.99 -21.34
C LEU A 526 35.88 9.83 -19.88
N TYR A 527 34.69 10.30 -19.49
CA TYR A 527 34.17 10.07 -18.15
C TYR A 527 33.84 8.59 -17.90
N GLN A 528 33.27 7.89 -18.88
CA GLN A 528 33.00 6.46 -18.75
C GLN A 528 34.28 5.64 -18.67
N GLU A 529 35.31 5.97 -19.44
CA GLU A 529 36.62 5.32 -19.37
C GLU A 529 37.27 5.54 -18.00
N SER A 530 37.28 6.80 -17.52
CA SER A 530 37.84 7.15 -16.21
C SER A 530 37.08 6.46 -15.08
N SER A 531 35.74 6.41 -15.15
CA SER A 531 34.92 5.71 -14.16
C SER A 531 35.13 4.19 -14.19
N ARG A 532 35.28 3.59 -15.38
CA ARG A 532 35.61 2.16 -15.51
C ARG A 532 36.97 1.85 -14.89
N ALA A 533 37.98 2.70 -15.12
CA ALA A 533 39.30 2.55 -14.52
C ALA A 533 39.23 2.58 -12.98
N LEU A 534 38.48 3.54 -12.41
CA LEU A 534 38.24 3.60 -10.96
C LEU A 534 37.55 2.35 -10.40
N ARG A 535 36.53 1.84 -11.10
CA ARG A 535 35.83 0.62 -10.66
C ARG A 535 36.75 -0.61 -10.68
N MET A 536 37.62 -0.72 -11.67
CA MET A 536 38.60 -1.82 -11.75
C MET A 536 39.63 -1.77 -10.62
N ARG A 537 39.85 -0.60 -10.01
CA ARG A 537 40.71 -0.41 -8.83
C ARG A 537 39.99 -0.70 -7.50
N GLY A 538 38.73 -1.15 -7.53
CA GLY A 538 37.99 -1.55 -6.34
C GLY A 538 37.23 -0.43 -5.62
N MET A 539 37.17 0.79 -6.17
CA MET A 539 36.36 1.89 -5.63
C MET A 539 34.85 1.78 -5.94
N THR A 540 34.28 0.58 -5.91
CA THR A 540 32.85 0.38 -6.26
C THR A 540 31.90 0.50 -5.08
N GLY A 541 32.41 0.57 -3.85
CA GLY A 541 31.59 0.85 -2.69
C GLY A 541 31.29 2.34 -2.61
N ALA A 542 30.03 2.73 -2.47
CA ALA A 542 29.72 3.96 -1.76
C ALA A 542 30.40 3.80 -0.40
N VAL A 543 31.56 4.43 -0.22
CA VAL A 543 32.31 4.38 1.04
C VAL A 543 31.35 4.97 2.05
N ASP A 544 30.72 4.10 2.84
CA ASP A 544 29.84 4.50 3.92
C ASP A 544 30.68 5.46 4.76
N GLY A 545 30.21 6.70 4.93
CA GLY A 545 31.04 7.89 5.17
C GLY A 545 31.89 7.89 6.46
N GLN A 546 31.97 6.76 7.16
CA GLN A 546 32.77 6.55 8.35
C GLN A 546 34.26 6.28 8.07
N ASP A 547 34.67 5.78 6.90
CA ASP A 547 36.08 5.37 6.67
C ASP A 547 36.94 6.41 5.92
N LYS A 548 36.97 7.65 6.45
CA LYS A 548 37.72 8.79 5.87
C LYS A 548 39.23 8.59 5.76
N LYS A 549 39.81 7.65 6.51
CA LYS A 549 41.26 7.36 6.40
C LYS A 549 41.59 6.59 5.13
N MET A 550 40.63 5.90 4.53
CA MET A 550 40.86 5.13 3.31
C MET A 550 40.87 6.02 2.06
N SER A 551 40.09 7.11 2.05
CA SER A 551 39.95 7.97 0.86
C SER A 551 41.21 8.77 0.53
N SER A 552 41.96 9.28 1.51
CA SER A 552 43.16 10.08 1.26
C SER A 552 44.36 9.29 0.69
N GLY A 553 44.47 8.00 1.01
CA GLY A 553 45.53 7.12 0.49
C GLY A 553 45.33 6.73 -0.97
N LEU A 554 44.09 6.39 -1.35
CA LEU A 554 43.74 5.95 -2.70
C LEU A 554 43.96 7.03 -3.78
N LEU A 555 43.88 8.31 -3.41
CA LEU A 555 44.03 9.44 -4.34
C LEU A 555 45.44 9.62 -4.93
N ASN A 556 46.49 9.18 -4.23
CA ASN A 556 47.84 9.18 -4.80
C ASN A 556 47.99 8.09 -5.87
N GLU A 557 47.21 7.01 -5.77
CA GLU A 557 47.21 5.91 -6.73
C GLU A 557 46.44 6.26 -8.01
N ASP A 558 45.52 7.24 -7.95
CA ASP A 558 44.66 7.66 -9.06
C ASP A 558 45.10 8.96 -9.78
N ALA A 559 46.31 9.45 -9.50
CA ALA A 559 46.84 10.67 -10.11
C ALA A 559 46.94 10.60 -11.64
N ASP A 560 47.04 9.39 -12.20
CA ASP A 560 47.10 9.12 -13.65
C ASP A 560 45.76 9.33 -14.37
N LEU A 561 44.63 9.35 -13.65
CA LEU A 561 43.31 9.61 -14.21
C LEU A 561 42.99 11.11 -14.34
N LEU A 562 43.63 11.96 -13.54
CA LEU A 562 43.39 13.41 -13.54
C LEU A 562 43.53 14.07 -14.93
N PRO A 563 44.55 13.76 -15.75
CA PRO A 563 44.66 14.32 -17.10
C PRO A 563 43.45 13.98 -18.00
N PHE A 564 42.88 12.78 -17.88
CA PHE A 564 41.70 12.37 -18.66
C PHE A 564 40.45 13.10 -18.20
N VAL A 565 40.24 13.21 -16.89
CA VAL A 565 39.10 13.95 -16.32
C VAL A 565 39.19 15.44 -16.66
N ARG A 566 40.37 16.07 -16.57
CA ARG A 566 40.60 17.46 -17.00
C ARG A 566 40.35 17.67 -18.48
N ARG A 567 40.75 16.71 -19.32
CA ARG A 567 40.47 16.77 -20.76
C ARG A 567 38.97 16.69 -21.02
N ALA A 568 38.26 15.79 -20.35
CA ALA A 568 36.81 15.66 -20.45
C ALA A 568 36.08 16.95 -20.05
N THR A 569 36.47 17.58 -18.94
CA THR A 569 35.86 18.85 -18.48
C THR A 569 36.17 20.03 -19.40
N ALA A 570 37.24 19.98 -20.18
CA ALA A 570 37.60 21.03 -21.14
C ALA A 570 36.82 20.93 -22.47
N MET A 571 36.18 19.80 -22.75
CA MET A 571 35.37 19.62 -23.96
C MET A 571 34.05 20.39 -23.86
N THR A 572 33.63 21.00 -24.97
CA THR A 572 32.40 21.83 -25.00
C THR A 572 31.12 21.01 -25.04
N SER A 573 31.20 19.78 -25.56
CA SER A 573 30.04 18.91 -25.80
C SER A 573 30.11 17.67 -24.91
N CYS A 574 29.00 17.39 -24.23
CA CYS A 574 28.85 16.20 -23.39
C CYS A 574 27.43 15.67 -23.51
N ARG A 575 27.30 14.39 -23.84
CA ARG A 575 26.01 13.70 -23.91
C ARG A 575 26.14 12.32 -23.27
N PHE A 576 25.70 12.21 -22.02
CA PHE A 576 25.72 10.94 -21.28
C PHE A 576 24.69 9.93 -21.78
N VAL A 577 23.53 10.41 -22.20
CA VAL A 577 22.38 9.56 -22.54
C VAL A 577 21.59 10.07 -23.73
N GLU A 578 21.04 9.15 -24.51
CA GLU A 578 20.07 9.46 -25.56
C GLU A 578 18.66 9.57 -24.96
N ALA A 579 18.32 10.74 -24.42
CA ALA A 579 17.02 11.01 -23.81
C ALA A 579 15.83 10.59 -24.70
N GLY A 580 15.93 10.79 -26.01
CA GLY A 580 14.89 10.43 -26.99
C GLY A 580 14.61 8.93 -27.13
N ARG A 581 15.47 8.05 -26.62
CA ARG A 581 15.25 6.58 -26.64
C ARG A 581 15.08 5.98 -25.25
N ARG A 582 15.28 6.77 -24.19
CA ARG A 582 15.18 6.27 -22.81
C ARG A 582 13.76 6.33 -22.29
N THR A 583 13.49 5.44 -21.35
CA THR A 583 12.28 5.45 -20.52
C THR A 583 12.69 5.63 -19.05
N PRO A 584 11.79 5.97 -18.13
CA PRO A 584 12.12 6.07 -16.72
C PRO A 584 12.58 4.72 -16.14
N PHE A 585 12.25 3.60 -16.81
CA PHE A 585 12.68 2.26 -16.45
C PHE A 585 14.14 1.93 -16.81
N SER A 586 14.80 2.75 -17.64
CA SER A 586 16.17 2.49 -18.10
C SER A 586 17.23 2.58 -16.98
N GLY A 587 16.84 3.08 -15.80
CA GLY A 587 17.70 3.20 -14.62
C GLY A 587 18.99 4.00 -14.87
N PHE A 588 19.98 3.75 -14.02
CA PHE A 588 21.30 4.40 -14.08
C PHE A 588 22.28 3.74 -15.05
N SER A 589 21.82 2.78 -15.87
CA SER A 589 22.68 2.04 -16.79
C SER A 589 23.46 3.00 -17.71
N GLY A 590 24.77 2.79 -17.82
CA GLY A 590 25.67 3.59 -18.65
C GLY A 590 26.07 4.97 -18.10
N PHE A 591 25.55 5.41 -16.94
CA PHE A 591 26.02 6.65 -16.32
C PHE A 591 27.35 6.42 -15.56
N PRO A 592 28.41 7.19 -15.83
CA PRO A 592 29.65 7.10 -15.08
C PRO A 592 29.45 7.49 -13.62
N ASP A 593 30.32 6.99 -12.75
CA ASP A 593 30.37 7.40 -11.34
C ASP A 593 30.99 8.79 -11.21
N MET A 594 30.16 9.79 -11.49
CA MET A 594 30.56 11.19 -11.48
C MET A 594 30.86 11.70 -10.05
N TYR A 595 30.36 11.00 -9.02
CA TYR A 595 30.69 11.33 -7.64
C TYR A 595 32.19 11.12 -7.40
N ASN A 596 32.73 9.96 -7.76
CA ASN A 596 34.15 9.70 -7.53
C ASN A 596 35.04 10.57 -8.44
N LEU A 597 34.65 10.78 -9.69
CA LEU A 597 35.41 11.62 -10.63
C LEU A 597 35.53 13.09 -10.20
N ARG A 598 34.46 13.67 -9.63
CA ARG A 598 34.54 15.05 -9.11
C ARG A 598 35.38 15.12 -7.82
N MET A 599 35.38 14.06 -7.01
CA MET A 599 36.16 14.02 -5.78
C MET A 599 37.66 13.92 -6.08
N LEU A 600 38.06 13.21 -7.14
CA LEU A 600 39.44 13.24 -7.63
C LEU A 600 39.93 14.67 -7.91
N LEU A 601 39.15 15.47 -8.63
CA LEU A 601 39.47 16.88 -8.90
C LEU A 601 39.46 17.72 -7.62
N ALA A 602 38.46 17.51 -6.75
CA ALA A 602 38.34 18.24 -5.49
C ALA A 602 39.55 18.03 -4.59
N ASP A 603 40.02 16.80 -4.48
CA ASP A 603 41.15 16.46 -3.64
C ASP A 603 42.49 16.87 -4.28
N SER A 604 42.60 16.82 -5.62
CA SER A 604 43.71 17.45 -6.35
C SER A 604 43.78 18.96 -6.06
N ALA A 605 42.65 19.67 -6.10
CA ALA A 605 42.58 21.09 -5.79
C ALA A 605 43.02 21.38 -4.35
N LYS A 606 42.55 20.60 -3.37
CA LYS A 606 42.97 20.73 -1.96
C LYS A 606 44.47 20.52 -1.78
N LYS A 607 45.02 19.48 -2.41
CA LYS A 607 46.46 19.12 -2.34
C LYS A 607 47.33 20.19 -2.99
N ARG A 608 46.92 20.72 -4.16
CA ARG A 608 47.61 21.83 -4.83
C ARG A 608 47.58 23.09 -3.97
N ARG A 609 46.42 23.43 -3.40
CA ARG A 609 46.28 24.56 -2.46
C ARG A 609 47.20 24.40 -1.25
N SER A 610 47.21 23.24 -0.59
CA SER A 610 48.08 23.01 0.58
C SER A 610 49.58 23.08 0.24
N ASN A 611 49.94 22.84 -1.02
CA ASN A 611 51.32 22.96 -1.52
C ASN A 611 51.66 24.38 -2.01
N GLY A 612 50.74 25.34 -1.91
CA GLY A 612 50.90 26.71 -2.41
C GLY A 612 50.66 26.88 -3.92
N ASP A 613 50.29 25.83 -4.65
CA ASP A 613 49.90 25.91 -6.07
C ASP A 613 48.44 26.37 -6.19
N LEU A 614 48.21 27.65 -5.87
CA LEU A 614 46.87 28.24 -5.90
C LEU A 614 46.31 28.29 -7.32
N LYS A 615 47.14 28.58 -8.33
CA LYS A 615 46.69 28.59 -9.73
C LYS A 615 46.22 27.21 -10.17
N GLY A 616 47.03 26.17 -9.97
CA GLY A 616 46.66 24.81 -10.33
C GLY A 616 45.47 24.27 -9.54
N ALA A 617 45.27 24.74 -8.30
CA ALA A 617 44.06 24.43 -7.53
C ALA A 617 42.81 25.08 -8.14
N TRP A 618 42.90 26.35 -8.56
CA TRP A 618 41.81 27.05 -9.23
C TRP A 618 41.43 26.41 -10.57
N GLU A 619 42.41 25.97 -11.36
CA GLU A 619 42.18 25.22 -12.60
C GLU A 619 41.35 23.94 -12.38
N ASP A 620 41.62 23.21 -11.29
CA ASP A 620 40.84 22.02 -10.91
C ASP A 620 39.43 22.39 -10.43
N ILE A 621 39.27 23.49 -9.71
CA ILE A 621 37.96 24.02 -9.30
C ILE A 621 37.12 24.39 -10.54
N LEU A 622 37.71 25.08 -11.51
CA LEU A 622 37.07 25.40 -12.79
C LEU A 622 36.71 24.13 -13.58
N ALA A 623 37.54 23.09 -13.52
CA ALA A 623 37.22 21.80 -14.12
C ALA A 623 35.94 21.17 -13.49
N VAL A 624 35.78 21.24 -12.16
CA VAL A 624 34.54 20.77 -11.50
C VAL A 624 33.34 21.64 -11.88
N PHE A 625 33.51 22.96 -12.00
CA PHE A 625 32.45 23.85 -12.50
C PHE A 625 32.00 23.51 -13.93
N ARG A 626 32.93 23.18 -14.83
CA ARG A 626 32.61 22.75 -16.20
C ARG A 626 31.91 21.39 -16.21
N MET A 627 32.37 20.45 -15.38
CA MET A 627 31.70 19.16 -15.16
C MET A 627 30.24 19.35 -14.77
N ALA A 628 29.96 20.22 -13.81
CA ALA A 628 28.61 20.50 -13.34
C ALA A 628 27.66 20.99 -14.47
N ARG A 629 28.18 21.83 -15.38
CA ARG A 629 27.43 22.34 -16.54
C ARG A 629 27.17 21.26 -17.59
N GLN A 630 28.17 20.42 -17.87
CA GLN A 630 28.03 19.26 -18.76
C GLN A 630 27.02 18.23 -18.24
N GLN A 631 26.81 18.17 -16.92
CA GLN A 631 25.81 17.32 -16.26
C GLN A 631 24.47 18.02 -16.04
N SER A 632 24.27 19.24 -16.54
CA SER A 632 23.03 20.02 -16.35
C SER A 632 22.33 20.26 -17.69
N GLY A 633 21.11 20.80 -17.65
CA GLY A 633 20.31 21.11 -18.85
C GLY A 633 19.44 19.95 -19.29
N ALA A 634 19.40 19.66 -20.59
CA ALA A 634 18.55 18.63 -21.18
C ALA A 634 19.09 17.20 -20.92
N VAL A 635 19.16 16.81 -19.65
CA VAL A 635 19.54 15.48 -19.14
C VAL A 635 18.53 15.01 -18.08
N PRO A 636 18.42 13.71 -17.79
CA PRO A 636 17.55 13.21 -16.71
C PRO A 636 17.83 13.89 -15.36
N VAL A 637 16.82 13.99 -14.50
CA VAL A 637 16.90 14.74 -13.23
C VAL A 637 17.99 14.20 -12.32
N PHE A 638 18.23 12.89 -12.31
CA PHE A 638 19.31 12.31 -11.51
C PHE A 638 20.72 12.74 -11.97
N ILE A 639 20.93 12.94 -13.28
CA ILE A 639 22.19 13.45 -13.84
C ILE A 639 22.33 14.92 -13.47
N ALA A 640 21.26 15.69 -13.66
CA ALA A 640 21.19 17.09 -13.27
C ALA A 640 21.48 17.26 -11.77
N GLU A 641 20.95 16.38 -10.92
CA GLU A 641 21.24 16.37 -9.48
C GLU A 641 22.73 16.11 -9.22
N SER A 642 23.37 15.17 -9.93
CA SER A 642 24.82 14.96 -9.84
C SER A 642 25.59 16.22 -10.23
N GLY A 643 25.16 16.92 -11.29
CA GLY A 643 25.72 18.21 -11.71
C GLY A 643 25.59 19.29 -10.64
N GLN A 644 24.42 19.42 -10.01
CA GLN A 644 24.22 20.34 -8.89
C GLN A 644 25.08 19.99 -7.68
N GLN A 645 25.30 18.71 -7.41
CA GLN A 645 26.25 18.34 -6.36
C GLN A 645 27.67 18.73 -6.74
N ALA A 646 28.11 18.51 -7.98
CA ALA A 646 29.44 18.90 -8.45
C ALA A 646 29.64 20.41 -8.34
N GLU A 647 28.63 21.20 -8.69
CA GLU A 647 28.64 22.65 -8.50
C GLU A 647 28.76 23.05 -7.04
N GLY A 648 27.98 22.45 -6.13
CA GLY A 648 28.11 22.70 -4.70
C GLY A 648 29.51 22.40 -4.17
N THR A 649 30.13 21.30 -4.65
CA THR A 649 31.54 20.98 -4.34
C THR A 649 32.51 22.03 -4.88
N ALA A 650 32.33 22.51 -6.11
CA ALA A 650 33.18 23.54 -6.71
C ALA A 650 33.05 24.89 -5.99
N LEU A 651 31.83 25.30 -5.64
CA LEU A 651 31.56 26.53 -4.88
C LEU A 651 32.25 26.49 -3.51
N TRP A 652 32.14 25.36 -2.82
CA TRP A 652 32.81 25.16 -1.54
C TRP A 652 34.35 25.21 -1.67
N LEU A 653 34.93 24.52 -2.66
CA LEU A 653 36.37 24.59 -2.92
C LEU A 653 36.80 26.02 -3.26
N ALA A 654 36.01 26.76 -4.04
CA ALA A 654 36.28 28.12 -4.43
C ALA A 654 36.31 29.09 -3.24
N TRP A 655 35.39 28.95 -2.27
CA TRP A 655 35.41 29.76 -1.05
C TRP A 655 36.66 29.50 -0.22
N ASN A 656 36.99 28.23 -0.02
CA ASN A 656 38.18 27.81 0.70
C ASN A 656 39.47 28.25 -0.01
N TRP A 657 39.48 28.25 -1.33
CA TRP A 657 40.58 28.76 -2.15
C TRP A 657 40.71 30.29 -2.02
N ALA A 658 39.60 31.02 -2.02
CA ALA A 658 39.58 32.48 -1.87
C ALA A 658 39.97 32.95 -0.46
N ALA A 659 39.78 32.10 0.56
CA ALA A 659 40.18 32.37 1.94
C ALA A 659 41.66 32.07 2.23
N ASP A 660 42.40 31.49 1.28
CA ASP A 660 43.80 31.13 1.48
C ASP A 660 44.68 32.38 1.65
N ALA A 661 45.57 32.36 2.65
CA ALA A 661 46.42 33.50 2.98
C ALA A 661 47.47 33.81 1.89
N GLY A 662 47.74 32.88 0.97
CA GLY A 662 48.63 33.10 -0.17
C GLY A 662 47.98 33.87 -1.34
N GLN A 663 46.70 34.23 -1.25
CA GLN A 663 46.01 34.93 -2.33
C GLN A 663 46.46 36.38 -2.49
N THR A 664 46.54 36.82 -3.74
CA THR A 664 46.84 38.21 -4.13
C THR A 664 45.60 38.87 -4.74
N ALA A 665 45.56 40.21 -4.78
CA ALA A 665 44.47 40.91 -5.44
C ALA A 665 44.32 40.51 -6.93
N ASP A 666 45.44 40.29 -7.62
CA ASP A 666 45.46 39.92 -9.03
C ASP A 666 44.98 38.48 -9.25
N SER A 667 45.40 37.53 -8.42
CA SER A 667 44.92 36.13 -8.51
C SER A 667 43.42 36.03 -8.23
N LEU A 668 42.92 36.78 -7.25
CA LEU A 668 41.49 36.84 -6.95
C LEU A 668 40.67 37.53 -8.05
N GLN A 669 41.19 38.61 -8.65
CA GLN A 669 40.55 39.28 -9.79
C GLN A 669 40.50 38.36 -11.01
N ALA A 670 41.60 37.69 -11.33
CA ALA A 670 41.65 36.72 -12.43
C ALA A 670 40.63 35.58 -12.21
N ALA A 671 40.53 35.06 -10.97
CA ALA A 671 39.54 34.05 -10.63
C ALA A 671 38.10 34.56 -10.75
N LEU A 672 37.82 35.79 -10.31
CA LEU A 672 36.50 36.43 -10.49
C LEU A 672 36.13 36.54 -11.97
N ASP A 673 37.06 37.03 -12.79
CA ASP A 673 36.85 37.20 -14.23
C ASP A 673 36.64 35.84 -14.92
N GLU A 674 37.44 34.82 -14.59
CA GLU A 674 37.29 33.47 -15.12
C GLU A 674 35.97 32.81 -14.70
N PHE A 675 35.57 33.00 -13.44
CA PHE A 675 34.30 32.49 -12.93
C PHE A 675 33.10 33.14 -13.65
N GLN A 676 33.15 34.45 -13.87
CA GLN A 676 32.11 35.19 -14.61
C GLN A 676 32.07 34.83 -16.10
N LYS A 677 33.20 34.41 -16.69
CA LYS A 677 33.28 33.91 -18.08
C LYS A 677 32.72 32.50 -18.26
N LEU A 678 32.45 31.76 -17.19
CA LEU A 678 31.84 30.44 -17.31
C LEU A 678 30.44 30.56 -17.92
N PRO A 679 30.01 29.61 -18.76
CA PRO A 679 28.64 29.57 -19.25
C PRO A 679 27.62 29.62 -18.08
N PRO A 680 26.47 30.28 -18.25
CA PRO A 680 25.42 30.22 -17.24
C PRO A 680 24.97 28.77 -17.05
N MET A 681 24.45 28.44 -15.86
CA MET A 681 23.82 27.14 -15.68
C MET A 681 22.60 27.01 -16.60
N PRO A 682 22.41 25.85 -17.24
CA PRO A 682 21.20 25.58 -18.00
C PRO A 682 19.94 25.74 -17.16
N SER A 683 18.78 25.87 -17.82
CA SER A 683 17.51 26.02 -17.10
C SER A 683 17.23 24.80 -16.21
N PRO A 684 16.84 25.00 -14.94
CA PRO A 684 16.48 23.89 -14.05
C PRO A 684 15.17 23.19 -14.47
N ALA A 685 14.43 23.75 -15.42
CA ALA A 685 13.26 23.13 -16.01
C ALA A 685 13.60 22.05 -17.06
N ASP A 686 14.77 22.13 -17.69
CA ASP A 686 15.15 21.22 -18.79
C ASP A 686 15.23 19.75 -18.36
N PRO A 687 15.73 19.40 -17.16
CA PRO A 687 15.71 18.02 -16.70
C PRO A 687 14.30 17.43 -16.57
N TYR A 688 13.33 18.20 -16.08
CA TYR A 688 11.94 17.74 -15.99
C TYR A 688 11.29 17.57 -17.36
N ARG A 689 11.66 18.40 -18.33
CA ARG A 689 11.23 18.21 -19.72
C ARG A 689 11.81 16.92 -20.33
N VAL A 690 13.04 16.55 -19.97
CA VAL A 690 13.61 15.26 -20.34
C VAL A 690 12.86 14.10 -19.69
N GLU A 691 12.51 14.21 -18.40
CA GLU A 691 11.71 13.18 -17.72
C GLU A 691 10.32 13.04 -18.37
N ALA A 692 9.72 14.14 -18.85
CA ALA A 692 8.46 14.11 -19.56
C ALA A 692 8.58 13.38 -20.91
N LEU A 693 9.68 13.62 -21.64
CA LEU A 693 10.01 12.88 -22.85
C LEU A 693 10.21 11.38 -22.56
N MET A 694 10.93 11.04 -21.49
CA MET A 694 11.13 9.65 -21.09
C MET A 694 9.80 8.97 -20.73
N ALA A 695 8.94 9.64 -19.96
CA ALA A 695 7.60 9.15 -19.64
C ALA A 695 6.77 8.90 -20.91
N ARG A 696 6.84 9.81 -21.89
CA ARG A 696 6.20 9.62 -23.20
C ARG A 696 6.76 8.42 -23.96
N ASN A 697 8.07 8.17 -23.91
CA ASN A 697 8.66 6.98 -24.52
C ASN A 697 8.17 5.69 -23.83
N ALA A 698 7.99 5.73 -22.51
CA ALA A 698 7.40 4.60 -21.76
C ALA A 698 5.94 4.32 -22.18
N GLU A 699 5.17 5.35 -22.53
CA GLU A 699 3.81 5.22 -23.09
C GLU A 699 3.77 4.59 -24.49
N GLN A 700 4.89 4.61 -25.22
CA GLN A 700 4.99 4.05 -26.58
C GLN A 700 5.44 2.59 -26.61
N LEU A 701 5.94 2.05 -25.48
CA LEU A 701 6.36 0.64 -25.41
C LEU A 701 5.20 -0.32 -25.74
N PRO A 702 5.46 -1.46 -26.40
CA PRO A 702 4.54 -2.59 -26.44
C PRO A 702 4.15 -3.03 -25.03
N ARG A 703 2.95 -3.61 -24.86
CA ARG A 703 2.43 -3.99 -23.53
C ARG A 703 3.33 -5.02 -22.82
N SER A 704 3.86 -6.00 -23.56
CA SER A 704 4.81 -6.99 -23.03
C SER A 704 6.06 -6.30 -22.47
N ASP A 705 6.69 -5.47 -23.30
CA ASP A 705 7.96 -4.82 -22.98
C ASP A 705 7.78 -3.85 -21.81
N TYR A 706 6.63 -3.18 -21.75
CA TYR A 706 6.27 -2.33 -20.61
C TYR A 706 6.16 -3.12 -19.30
N ALA A 707 5.47 -4.26 -19.32
CA ALA A 707 5.34 -5.11 -18.13
C ALA A 707 6.71 -5.63 -17.65
N ASP A 708 7.52 -6.11 -18.58
CA ASP A 708 8.87 -6.60 -18.30
C ASP A 708 9.76 -5.48 -17.71
N LYS A 709 9.68 -4.27 -18.26
CA LYS A 709 10.42 -3.11 -17.77
C LYS A 709 9.95 -2.61 -16.40
N VAL A 710 8.64 -2.63 -16.14
CA VAL A 710 8.10 -2.33 -14.80
C VAL A 710 8.57 -3.36 -13.79
N GLN A 711 8.57 -4.65 -14.16
CA GLN A 711 9.08 -5.71 -13.31
C GLN A 711 10.58 -5.57 -13.03
N GLU A 712 11.40 -5.31 -14.06
CA GLU A 712 12.84 -5.07 -13.94
C GLU A 712 13.13 -3.86 -13.05
N PHE A 713 12.40 -2.76 -13.24
CA PHE A 713 12.56 -1.53 -12.46
C PHE A 713 12.17 -1.70 -10.98
N MET A 714 11.11 -2.46 -10.71
CA MET A 714 10.62 -2.71 -9.35
C MET A 714 11.36 -3.86 -8.65
N ALA A 715 12.11 -4.67 -9.39
CA ALA A 715 13.07 -5.59 -8.82
C ALA A 715 14.28 -4.77 -8.31
N SER A 716 14.72 -5.05 -7.08
CA SER A 716 15.97 -4.44 -6.61
C SER A 716 17.10 -4.88 -7.55
N PRO A 717 18.05 -4.00 -7.93
CA PRO A 717 19.21 -4.37 -8.75
C PRO A 717 20.00 -5.55 -8.16
N ASN A 718 19.93 -5.73 -6.84
CA ASN A 718 20.58 -6.81 -6.10
C ASN A 718 19.66 -8.01 -5.82
N ALA A 719 18.36 -7.91 -6.10
CA ALA A 719 17.44 -9.01 -5.93
C ALA A 719 17.64 -10.02 -7.07
N LYS A 720 18.55 -10.97 -6.82
CA LYS A 720 18.50 -12.29 -7.47
C LYS A 720 17.21 -13.04 -7.13
N GLU A 721 16.48 -12.57 -6.11
CA GLU A 721 15.22 -13.12 -5.66
C GLU A 721 14.09 -12.77 -6.63
N ARG A 722 13.35 -13.79 -7.05
CA ARG A 722 12.14 -13.61 -7.83
C ARG A 722 11.18 -12.71 -7.02
N PRO A 723 10.50 -11.74 -7.67
CA PRO A 723 9.59 -10.86 -6.97
C PRO A 723 8.56 -11.69 -6.22
N SER A 724 8.23 -11.23 -5.02
CA SER A 724 7.26 -11.93 -4.22
C SER A 724 5.94 -12.08 -4.99
N PRO A 725 5.16 -13.07 -4.63
CA PRO A 725 3.91 -13.37 -5.28
C PRO A 725 2.86 -12.27 -5.45
N LEU A 726 2.51 -11.65 -4.32
CA LEU A 726 1.62 -10.51 -4.26
C LEU A 726 2.26 -9.35 -5.01
N LYS A 727 3.59 -9.24 -4.99
CA LYS A 727 4.34 -8.28 -5.80
C LYS A 727 4.18 -8.58 -7.30
N SER A 728 4.18 -9.83 -7.75
CA SER A 728 3.96 -10.18 -9.16
C SER A 728 2.53 -9.86 -9.63
N LEU A 729 1.50 -10.24 -8.85
CA LEU A 729 0.11 -9.83 -9.14
C LEU A 729 -0.02 -8.31 -9.17
N TYR A 730 0.62 -7.63 -8.21
CA TYR A 730 0.65 -6.19 -8.15
C TYR A 730 1.31 -5.58 -9.38
N LEU A 731 2.45 -6.12 -9.84
CA LEU A 731 3.13 -5.69 -11.07
C LEU A 731 2.27 -5.91 -12.32
N ASP A 732 1.55 -7.04 -12.40
CA ASP A 732 0.60 -7.31 -13.49
C ASP A 732 -0.53 -6.26 -13.51
N VAL A 733 -1.03 -5.85 -12.34
CA VAL A 733 -2.01 -4.77 -12.25
C VAL A 733 -1.41 -3.42 -12.65
N LEU A 734 -0.16 -3.13 -12.27
CA LEU A 734 0.54 -1.92 -12.70
C LEU A 734 0.74 -1.86 -14.21
N ALA A 735 0.82 -3.01 -14.89
CA ALA A 735 0.94 -3.11 -16.34
C ALA A 735 -0.42 -3.08 -17.10
N THR A 736 -1.53 -2.86 -16.40
CA THR A 736 -2.86 -2.79 -17.04
C THR A 736 -3.00 -1.51 -17.89
N PRO A 737 -3.81 -1.51 -18.97
CA PRO A 737 -3.98 -0.33 -19.82
C PRO A 737 -4.48 0.90 -19.08
N TRP A 738 -5.35 0.72 -18.07
CA TRP A 738 -5.90 1.84 -17.30
C TRP A 738 -4.91 2.42 -16.29
N GLU A 739 -4.07 1.59 -15.64
CA GLU A 739 -3.02 2.10 -14.76
C GLU A 739 -1.91 2.76 -15.56
N ARG A 740 -1.58 2.26 -16.75
CA ARG A 740 -0.67 2.94 -17.70
C ARG A 740 -1.20 4.33 -18.09
N SER A 741 -2.48 4.43 -18.43
CA SER A 741 -3.13 5.72 -18.74
C SER A 741 -3.14 6.65 -17.52
N ARG A 742 -3.39 6.12 -16.31
CA ARG A 742 -3.33 6.89 -15.08
C ARG A 742 -1.93 7.43 -14.81
N MET A 743 -0.92 6.55 -14.84
CA MET A 743 0.48 6.93 -14.66
C MET A 743 0.88 8.03 -15.62
N SER A 744 0.58 7.88 -16.91
CA SER A 744 0.82 8.90 -17.95
C SER A 744 0.27 10.27 -17.56
N ARG A 745 -1.02 10.35 -17.20
CA ARG A 745 -1.67 11.62 -16.85
C ARG A 745 -1.12 12.22 -15.57
N VAL A 746 -0.91 11.41 -14.53
CA VAL A 746 -0.33 11.86 -13.26
C VAL A 746 1.10 12.36 -13.47
N SER A 747 1.93 11.63 -14.20
CA SER A 747 3.31 12.02 -14.51
C SER A 747 3.37 13.32 -15.31
N ARG A 748 2.50 13.51 -16.31
CA ARG A 748 2.42 14.78 -17.06
C ARG A 748 2.02 15.94 -16.15
N LEU A 749 0.96 15.81 -15.36
CA LEU A 749 0.57 16.87 -14.42
C LEU A 749 1.69 17.22 -13.45
N TYR A 750 2.33 16.21 -12.85
CA TYR A 750 3.42 16.38 -11.92
C TYR A 750 4.62 17.10 -12.55
N LEU A 751 5.07 16.63 -13.72
CA LEU A 751 6.22 17.21 -14.42
C LEU A 751 5.92 18.61 -14.92
N ALA A 752 4.68 18.90 -15.34
CA ALA A 752 4.27 20.26 -15.67
C ALA A 752 4.36 21.18 -14.44
N ALA A 753 3.88 20.72 -13.28
CA ALA A 753 3.99 21.47 -12.03
C ALA A 753 5.46 21.73 -11.66
N ALA A 754 6.32 20.71 -11.77
CA ALA A 754 7.76 20.83 -11.52
C ALA A 754 8.45 21.81 -12.50
N ILE A 755 8.08 21.80 -13.79
CA ILE A 755 8.60 22.73 -14.80
C ILE A 755 8.14 24.15 -14.49
N GLN A 756 6.85 24.35 -14.21
CA GLN A 756 6.28 25.66 -13.91
C GLN A 756 6.96 26.26 -12.66
N ASP A 757 7.14 25.45 -11.61
CA ASP A 757 7.82 25.87 -10.38
C ASP A 757 9.32 26.13 -10.60
N ALA A 758 10.01 25.32 -11.42
CA ALA A 758 11.42 25.53 -11.74
C ALA A 758 11.71 26.82 -12.53
N VAL A 759 10.74 27.33 -13.26
CA VAL A 759 10.85 28.62 -13.99
C VAL A 759 10.56 29.83 -13.08
N ARG A 760 9.88 29.63 -11.94
CA ARG A 760 9.60 30.73 -11.00
C ARG A 760 10.89 31.21 -10.31
N PRO A 761 11.02 32.52 -10.03
CA PRO A 761 12.05 33.03 -9.14
C PRO A 761 12.00 32.33 -7.78
N VAL A 762 13.16 32.07 -7.17
CA VAL A 762 13.29 31.31 -5.91
C VAL A 762 12.38 31.88 -4.81
N ALA A 763 12.40 33.20 -4.59
CA ALA A 763 11.55 33.88 -3.62
C ALA A 763 10.02 33.83 -3.88
N GLN A 764 9.60 33.39 -5.07
CA GLN A 764 8.19 33.17 -5.44
C GLN A 764 7.84 31.68 -5.52
N SER A 765 8.81 30.79 -5.31
CA SER A 765 8.58 29.36 -5.35
C SER A 765 7.85 28.90 -4.09
N GLU A 766 6.85 28.04 -4.26
CA GLU A 766 6.09 27.45 -3.15
C GLU A 766 6.91 26.39 -2.39
N ARG A 767 8.08 26.02 -2.95
CA ARG A 767 9.03 25.01 -2.47
C ARG A 767 9.44 25.21 -1.01
N ALA A 768 9.43 26.44 -0.54
CA ALA A 768 9.98 26.82 0.75
C ALA A 768 8.92 27.10 1.83
N ALA A 769 7.62 27.02 1.49
CA ALA A 769 6.54 27.42 2.39
C ALA A 769 6.06 26.35 3.41
N ARG A 770 6.55 25.10 3.40
CA ARG A 770 5.99 24.04 4.29
C ARG A 770 7.00 23.09 4.94
N ARG A 771 7.11 23.18 6.27
CA ARG A 771 7.91 22.37 7.23
C ARG A 771 7.68 20.85 7.24
N ASN A 772 6.79 20.29 6.43
CA ASN A 772 6.43 18.87 6.54
C ASN A 772 7.36 17.99 5.68
N PHE A 773 8.58 17.79 6.18
CA PHE A 773 9.65 16.97 5.60
C PHE A 773 9.22 15.54 5.20
N LEU A 774 8.13 15.04 5.79
CA LEU A 774 7.65 13.66 5.56
C LEU A 774 6.88 13.48 4.25
N GLY A 775 6.39 14.54 3.60
CA GLY A 775 5.69 14.44 2.32
C GLY A 775 6.64 14.62 1.14
N ARG A 776 6.93 13.56 0.38
CA ARG A 776 7.88 13.59 -0.77
C ARG A 776 7.58 14.69 -1.82
N TRP A 777 6.36 15.25 -1.87
CA TRP A 777 5.84 15.96 -3.06
C TRP A 777 5.02 17.25 -2.80
N ARG A 778 4.99 17.80 -1.56
CA ARG A 778 3.89 18.67 -1.08
C ARG A 778 3.93 20.19 -1.40
N ALA A 779 4.51 20.62 -2.53
CA ALA A 779 4.56 22.06 -2.86
C ALA A 779 4.40 22.39 -4.36
N LEU A 780 3.88 21.45 -5.16
CA LEU A 780 3.73 21.67 -6.60
C LEU A 780 2.27 21.93 -6.96
N ASP A 781 1.95 23.20 -7.21
CA ASP A 781 0.70 23.61 -7.84
C ASP A 781 0.86 23.59 -9.37
N ALA A 782 -0.02 22.86 -10.06
CA ALA A 782 0.02 22.74 -11.52
C ALA A 782 -1.08 23.61 -12.14
N TRP A 783 -0.72 24.64 -12.92
CA TRP A 783 -1.70 25.37 -13.69
C TRP A 783 -2.11 24.56 -14.93
N THR A 784 -3.40 24.24 -15.04
CA THR A 784 -3.91 23.38 -16.12
C THR A 784 -4.50 24.16 -17.30
N GLY A 785 -4.65 25.49 -17.18
CA GLY A 785 -5.35 26.32 -18.15
C GLY A 785 -6.63 26.93 -17.58
N GLU A 786 -7.73 26.85 -18.34
CA GLU A 786 -9.02 27.53 -18.07
C GLU A 786 -9.81 26.97 -16.87
N GLY A 787 -9.37 25.87 -16.23
CA GLY A 787 -10.14 25.11 -15.22
C GLY A 787 -9.64 25.19 -13.78
N GLY A 788 -8.65 26.04 -13.47
CA GLY A 788 -8.01 26.10 -12.15
C GLY A 788 -6.72 25.26 -12.06
N GLY A 789 -5.98 25.41 -10.96
CA GLY A 789 -4.74 24.67 -10.71
C GLY A 789 -5.00 23.38 -9.92
N VAL A 790 -4.22 22.32 -10.18
CA VAL A 790 -4.13 21.17 -9.27
C VAL A 790 -3.30 21.61 -8.08
N THR A 791 -3.90 21.62 -6.90
CA THR A 791 -3.20 22.00 -5.67
C THR A 791 -2.18 20.93 -5.27
N ALA A 792 -1.16 21.30 -4.50
CA ALA A 792 -0.16 20.36 -3.99
C ALA A 792 -0.78 19.20 -3.17
N ALA A 793 -1.93 19.43 -2.52
CA ALA A 793 -2.65 18.39 -1.78
C ALA A 793 -3.33 17.38 -2.73
N GLU A 794 -3.96 17.86 -3.80
CA GLU A 794 -4.54 17.01 -4.83
C GLU A 794 -3.45 16.25 -5.60
N MET A 795 -2.31 16.88 -5.88
CA MET A 795 -1.15 16.22 -6.49
C MET A 795 -0.62 15.07 -5.61
N ASP A 796 -0.49 15.29 -4.30
CA ASP A 796 -0.10 14.23 -3.35
C ASP A 796 -1.12 13.08 -3.35
N GLU A 797 -2.43 13.37 -3.38
CA GLU A 797 -3.47 12.34 -3.51
C GLU A 797 -3.36 11.57 -4.84
N LEU A 798 -3.13 12.26 -5.96
CA LEU A 798 -2.94 11.64 -7.29
C LEU A 798 -1.72 10.73 -7.33
N LEU A 799 -0.60 11.14 -6.74
CA LEU A 799 0.63 10.35 -6.66
C LEU A 799 0.45 9.12 -5.75
N ASN A 800 -0.14 9.29 -4.56
CA ASN A 800 -0.40 8.18 -3.64
C ASN A 800 -1.42 7.18 -4.21
N SER A 801 -2.27 7.62 -5.13
CA SER A 801 -3.21 6.78 -5.85
C SER A 801 -2.70 6.31 -7.22
N SER A 802 -1.45 6.55 -7.60
CA SER A 802 -0.80 5.88 -8.73
C SER A 802 0.56 5.37 -8.29
N PRO A 803 0.62 4.13 -7.78
CA PRO A 803 1.86 3.60 -7.22
C PRO A 803 3.00 3.55 -8.23
N LEU A 804 2.68 3.39 -9.52
CA LEU A 804 3.69 3.41 -10.57
C LEU A 804 4.25 4.81 -10.80
N ALA A 805 3.41 5.85 -10.84
CA ALA A 805 3.89 7.23 -10.92
C ALA A 805 4.76 7.60 -9.71
N GLN A 806 4.36 7.18 -8.51
CA GLN A 806 5.12 7.42 -7.27
C GLN A 806 6.54 6.84 -7.30
N GLN A 807 6.73 5.71 -7.98
CA GLN A 807 8.02 5.03 -8.10
C GLN A 807 8.85 5.56 -9.27
N MET A 808 8.20 5.96 -10.37
CA MET A 808 8.88 6.42 -11.59
C MET A 808 9.29 7.89 -11.54
N LEU A 809 8.55 8.74 -10.82
CA LEU A 809 8.82 10.17 -10.82
C LEU A 809 10.05 10.51 -9.96
N PRO A 810 10.94 11.39 -10.45
CA PRO A 810 12.14 11.77 -9.74
C PRO A 810 11.79 12.57 -8.49
N ILE A 811 12.65 12.52 -7.47
CA ILE A 811 12.49 13.33 -6.24
C ILE A 811 12.83 14.81 -6.53
N SER A 812 11.91 15.52 -7.18
CA SER A 812 12.08 16.89 -7.68
C SER A 812 12.52 17.87 -6.59
N PHE A 813 11.97 17.75 -5.38
CA PHE A 813 12.28 18.65 -4.28
C PHE A 813 13.79 18.66 -3.94
N ARG A 814 14.46 17.51 -3.96
CA ARG A 814 15.89 17.41 -3.64
C ARG A 814 16.75 18.09 -4.70
N TYR A 815 16.37 17.95 -5.97
CA TYR A 815 17.05 18.62 -7.08
C TYR A 815 16.87 20.14 -6.98
N MET A 816 15.64 20.62 -6.83
CA MET A 816 15.36 22.08 -6.77
C MET A 816 16.02 22.77 -5.58
N MET A 817 16.01 22.15 -4.39
CA MET A 817 16.72 22.72 -3.23
C MET A 817 18.20 22.95 -3.52
N LYS A 818 18.85 22.03 -4.24
CA LYS A 818 20.26 22.18 -4.61
C LYS A 818 20.45 23.28 -5.64
N VAL A 819 19.56 23.38 -6.63
CA VAL A 819 19.57 24.48 -7.61
C VAL A 819 19.49 25.83 -6.89
N ASP A 820 18.53 26.00 -5.99
CA ASP A 820 18.30 27.27 -5.28
C ASP A 820 19.48 27.63 -4.36
N SER A 821 19.97 26.64 -3.60
CA SER A 821 21.13 26.82 -2.72
C SER A 821 22.41 27.13 -3.51
N ASN A 822 22.63 26.45 -4.63
CA ASN A 822 23.77 26.72 -5.52
C ASN A 822 23.66 28.10 -6.17
N GLU A 823 22.45 28.57 -6.51
CA GLU A 823 22.26 29.90 -7.06
C GLU A 823 22.59 31.00 -6.04
N ALA A 824 22.12 30.85 -4.79
CA ALA A 824 22.53 31.76 -3.71
C ALA A 824 24.05 31.71 -3.49
N SER A 825 24.62 30.50 -3.47
CA SER A 825 26.05 30.27 -3.27
C SER A 825 26.92 30.84 -4.40
N ARG A 826 26.45 30.80 -5.65
CA ARG A 826 27.10 31.41 -6.82
C ARG A 826 27.19 32.92 -6.68
N ARG A 827 26.08 33.55 -6.27
CA ARG A 827 26.02 35.00 -6.03
C ARG A 827 26.83 35.42 -4.80
N ALA A 828 26.88 34.56 -3.78
CA ALA A 828 27.75 34.74 -2.62
C ALA A 828 29.23 34.65 -3.01
N LEU A 829 29.63 33.68 -3.83
CA LEU A 829 31.03 33.55 -4.29
C LEU A 829 31.53 34.81 -5.01
N VAL A 830 30.71 35.43 -5.86
CA VAL A 830 31.06 36.71 -6.52
C VAL A 830 31.35 37.80 -5.47
N GLN A 831 30.52 37.91 -4.44
CA GLN A 831 30.74 38.87 -3.35
C GLN A 831 31.95 38.51 -2.49
N ILE A 832 32.16 37.23 -2.19
CA ILE A 832 33.31 36.76 -1.40
C ILE A 832 34.62 37.07 -2.13
N LEU A 833 34.70 36.81 -3.44
CA LEU A 833 35.86 37.19 -4.24
C LEU A 833 36.05 38.71 -4.24
N GLY A 834 34.99 39.50 -4.41
CA GLY A 834 35.05 40.96 -4.32
C GLY A 834 35.53 41.48 -2.95
N LEU A 835 35.03 40.89 -1.86
CA LEU A 835 35.44 41.20 -0.49
C LEU A 835 36.91 40.85 -0.25
N ARG A 836 37.39 39.72 -0.77
CA ARG A 836 38.81 39.32 -0.67
C ARG A 836 39.73 40.19 -1.53
N ILE A 837 39.29 40.64 -2.71
CA ILE A 837 40.02 41.63 -3.52
C ILE A 837 40.14 42.95 -2.77
N TYR A 838 39.05 43.43 -2.17
CA TYR A 838 39.06 44.63 -1.34
C TYR A 838 40.05 44.47 -0.19
N GLN A 839 39.96 43.34 0.52
CA GLN A 839 40.82 43.03 1.67
C GLN A 839 42.31 43.02 1.30
N ALA A 840 42.66 42.40 0.17
CA ALA A 840 44.03 42.37 -0.34
C ALA A 840 44.55 43.77 -0.73
N ARG A 841 43.66 44.69 -1.13
CA ARG A 841 44.03 46.08 -1.48
C ARG A 841 44.05 47.04 -0.28
N HIS A 842 43.47 46.67 0.86
CA HIS A 842 43.31 47.54 2.04
C HIS A 842 43.91 46.93 3.31
N ASP A 843 45.16 46.44 3.22
CA ASP A 843 45.96 45.95 4.35
C ASP A 843 45.28 44.87 5.21
N GLY A 844 44.46 44.02 4.59
CA GLY A 844 43.77 42.94 5.28
C GLY A 844 42.41 43.34 5.88
N LYS A 845 41.96 44.58 5.72
CA LYS A 845 40.66 45.04 6.26
C LYS A 845 39.50 44.78 5.29
N LEU A 846 38.39 44.28 5.81
CA LEU A 846 37.12 44.19 5.07
C LEU A 846 36.37 45.55 5.06
N PRO A 847 35.51 45.82 4.06
CA PRO A 847 34.73 47.06 4.02
C PRO A 847 33.68 47.10 5.15
N GLU A 848 33.26 48.31 5.53
CA GLU A 848 32.22 48.48 6.55
C GLU A 848 30.84 48.07 6.00
N ALA A 849 30.61 48.32 4.72
CA ALA A 849 29.38 47.99 4.01
C ALA A 849 29.65 47.44 2.59
N LEU A 850 28.74 46.60 2.08
CA LEU A 850 28.92 45.94 0.78
C LEU A 850 28.96 46.93 -0.39
N ASP A 851 28.27 48.07 -0.31
CA ASP A 851 28.20 49.08 -1.38
C ASP A 851 29.57 49.71 -1.71
N GLU A 852 30.53 49.64 -0.79
CA GLU A 852 31.91 50.04 -1.05
C GLU A 852 32.54 49.25 -2.20
N LEU A 853 32.23 47.96 -2.35
CA LEU A 853 32.76 47.12 -3.44
C LEU A 853 32.38 47.68 -4.82
N VAL A 854 31.21 48.33 -4.91
CA VAL A 854 30.75 48.99 -6.12
C VAL A 854 31.40 50.37 -6.28
N LYS A 855 31.49 51.15 -5.19
CA LYS A 855 32.13 52.48 -5.20
C LYS A 855 33.59 52.44 -5.64
N VAL A 856 34.34 51.42 -5.22
CA VAL A 856 35.76 51.25 -5.61
C VAL A 856 35.94 50.50 -6.93
N GLY A 857 34.85 50.17 -7.63
CA GLY A 857 34.88 49.56 -8.96
C GLY A 857 35.34 48.10 -8.98
N ILE A 858 35.30 47.38 -7.85
CA ILE A 858 35.59 45.93 -7.81
C ILE A 858 34.43 45.15 -8.42
N LEU A 859 33.19 45.53 -8.09
CA LEU A 859 31.97 44.95 -8.64
C LEU A 859 31.15 46.00 -9.38
N HIS A 860 30.53 45.63 -10.49
CA HIS A 860 29.60 46.53 -11.20
C HIS A 860 28.30 46.78 -10.43
N ALA A 861 27.80 45.75 -9.72
CA ALA A 861 26.61 45.82 -8.88
C ALA A 861 26.68 44.74 -7.79
N LEU A 862 25.92 44.92 -6.71
CA LEU A 862 25.79 43.90 -5.67
C LEU A 862 24.87 42.77 -6.13
N PRO A 863 25.33 41.51 -6.10
CA PRO A 863 24.44 40.36 -6.29
C PRO A 863 23.31 40.36 -5.26
N THR A 864 22.10 40.09 -5.72
CA THR A 864 20.92 40.02 -4.85
C THR A 864 20.70 38.61 -4.31
N ASP A 865 20.20 38.50 -3.09
CA ASP A 865 19.80 37.24 -2.48
C ASP A 865 18.56 36.67 -3.18
N PRO A 866 18.65 35.47 -3.81
CA PRO A 866 17.53 34.90 -4.54
C PRO A 866 16.34 34.54 -3.64
N PHE A 867 16.52 34.43 -2.32
CA PHE A 867 15.47 34.09 -1.36
C PHE A 867 14.68 35.32 -0.86
N THR A 868 15.00 36.53 -1.32
CA THR A 868 14.30 37.76 -0.88
C THR A 868 13.35 38.31 -1.95
N SER A 869 12.13 38.70 -1.53
CA SER A 869 11.14 39.35 -2.40
C SER A 869 10.59 40.63 -1.72
N PRO A 870 10.75 41.84 -2.31
CA PRO A 870 11.54 42.12 -3.52
C PRO A 870 13.02 41.78 -3.31
N SER A 871 13.77 41.58 -4.40
CA SER A 871 15.19 41.20 -4.33
C SER A 871 16.02 42.23 -3.56
N ARG A 872 16.64 41.79 -2.47
CA ARG A 872 17.55 42.57 -1.61
C ARG A 872 18.99 42.06 -1.77
N PRO A 873 20.02 42.88 -1.47
CA PRO A 873 21.38 42.41 -1.32
C PRO A 873 21.49 41.36 -0.20
N PHE A 874 22.59 40.62 -0.19
CA PHE A 874 22.93 39.70 0.90
C PHE A 874 23.09 40.47 2.22
N GLY A 875 22.78 39.81 3.33
CA GLY A 875 23.03 40.35 4.65
C GLY A 875 24.53 40.39 4.95
N TYR A 876 25.00 41.46 5.58
CA TYR A 876 26.41 41.65 5.93
C TYR A 876 26.52 42.30 7.31
N LEU A 877 27.01 41.54 8.29
CA LEU A 877 27.05 41.98 9.69
C LEU A 877 28.27 41.40 10.44
N PRO A 878 28.71 42.03 11.55
CA PRO A 878 29.72 41.44 12.42
C PRO A 878 29.15 40.27 13.22
N SER A 879 29.92 39.20 13.37
CA SER A 879 29.62 38.04 14.20
C SER A 879 29.51 38.43 15.66
N ALA A 880 28.44 38.01 16.33
CA ALA A 880 28.26 38.15 17.77
C ALA A 880 28.83 36.95 18.56
N GLY A 881 29.63 36.09 17.92
CA GLY A 881 30.14 34.85 18.50
C GLY A 881 29.11 33.71 18.48
N GLN A 882 28.10 33.78 17.61
CA GLN A 882 27.16 32.68 17.40
C GLN A 882 27.87 31.39 16.98
N ARG A 883 27.34 30.24 17.44
CA ARG A 883 27.87 28.91 17.12
C ARG A 883 27.45 28.49 15.72
N LEU A 884 28.19 28.97 14.73
CA LEU A 884 27.99 28.59 13.34
C LEU A 884 28.81 27.35 12.98
N LEU A 885 28.30 26.55 12.08
CA LEU A 885 29.04 25.47 11.43
C LEU A 885 30.21 26.10 10.64
N PRO A 886 31.42 25.53 10.76
CA PRO A 886 32.59 26.03 10.04
C PRO A 886 32.43 25.85 8.53
N LEU A 887 32.94 26.82 7.76
CA LEU A 887 32.98 26.81 6.29
C LEU A 887 33.69 25.57 5.72
N GLU A 888 34.63 24.98 6.48
CA GLU A 888 35.54 23.94 6.02
C GLU A 888 34.99 22.50 6.08
N ASP A 889 33.85 22.23 6.73
CA ASP A 889 33.34 20.85 6.84
C ASP A 889 32.12 20.63 5.92
N LEU A 890 32.40 20.10 4.71
CA LEU A 890 31.41 19.30 3.97
C LEU A 890 31.05 18.00 4.70
N ASP A 891 31.79 17.66 5.76
CA ASP A 891 31.43 16.62 6.68
C ASP A 891 30.36 17.10 7.66
N PHE A 892 29.11 17.10 7.18
CA PHE A 892 27.90 17.26 8.01
C PHE A 892 27.90 16.40 9.29
N PHE A 893 28.76 15.38 9.35
CA PHE A 893 28.85 14.39 10.42
C PHE A 893 30.01 14.61 11.40
N ASN A 894 30.81 15.68 11.29
CA ASN A 894 31.86 15.96 12.28
C ASN A 894 31.75 17.35 12.93
N PRO A 895 30.72 17.61 13.77
CA PRO A 895 30.53 18.89 14.46
C PRO A 895 31.64 19.26 15.47
N GLN A 896 32.67 18.44 15.63
CA GLN A 896 33.71 18.59 16.66
C GLN A 896 34.93 19.41 16.24
N LYS A 897 35.09 19.82 14.97
CA LYS A 897 36.18 20.74 14.58
C LYS A 897 35.86 22.17 15.00
N GLU A 898 36.33 22.58 16.17
CA GLU A 898 36.12 23.93 16.72
C GLU A 898 36.96 25.02 16.03
N SER A 899 37.99 24.65 15.25
CA SER A 899 39.04 25.56 14.77
C SER A 899 38.65 26.56 13.68
N ALA A 900 37.40 26.53 13.19
CA ALA A 900 36.91 27.43 12.13
C ALA A 900 35.58 28.10 12.47
N ARG A 901 35.28 28.26 13.77
CA ARG A 901 34.12 29.04 14.23
C ARG A 901 34.41 30.54 14.08
N PRO A 902 33.47 31.34 13.55
CA PRO A 902 33.64 32.79 13.51
C PRO A 902 33.80 33.33 14.92
N THR A 903 34.85 34.14 15.09
CA THR A 903 35.12 34.86 16.33
C THR A 903 34.23 36.10 16.44
N VAL A 904 34.09 36.66 17.64
CA VAL A 904 33.36 37.92 17.83
C VAL A 904 34.07 39.01 17.02
N GLY A 905 33.35 39.66 16.11
CA GLY A 905 33.88 40.71 15.24
C GLY A 905 34.18 40.27 13.80
N ASP A 906 34.31 38.97 13.51
CA ASP A 906 34.45 38.49 12.12
C ASP A 906 33.23 38.91 11.30
N ARG A 907 33.41 39.25 10.03
CA ARG A 907 32.28 39.63 9.16
C ARG A 907 31.56 38.38 8.67
N LEU A 908 30.23 38.42 8.67
CA LEU A 908 29.37 37.36 8.17
C LEU A 908 28.60 37.90 6.97
N LEU A 909 28.81 37.27 5.82
CA LEU A 909 27.92 37.39 4.67
C LEU A 909 26.88 36.29 4.81
N TYR A 910 25.58 36.59 4.64
CA TYR A 910 24.55 35.56 4.68
C TYR A 910 23.42 35.80 3.69
N SER A 911 22.78 34.71 3.30
CA SER A 911 21.49 34.71 2.61
C SER A 911 20.42 34.23 3.58
N VAL A 912 19.20 34.76 3.45
CA VAL A 912 18.01 34.40 4.23
C VAL A 912 17.69 32.90 4.15
N GLY A 913 18.24 32.20 3.16
CA GLY A 913 18.11 30.76 3.03
C GLY A 913 16.69 30.34 2.64
N TRP A 914 16.50 29.02 2.64
CA TRP A 914 15.35 28.38 2.00
C TRP A 914 14.08 28.38 2.85
N ASP A 915 14.12 28.81 4.11
CA ASP A 915 12.91 28.96 4.93
C ASP A 915 12.32 30.38 4.86
N PHE A 916 12.96 31.27 4.09
CA PHE A 916 12.61 32.67 3.91
C PHE A 916 12.55 33.47 5.22
N ARG A 917 13.22 33.00 6.27
CA ARG A 917 13.26 33.67 7.56
C ARG A 917 14.65 34.25 7.77
N ASP A 918 14.69 35.57 7.78
CA ASP A 918 15.92 36.30 8.07
C ASP A 918 16.25 36.13 9.55
N ASP A 919 17.07 35.13 9.86
CA ASP A 919 17.57 34.84 11.20
C ASP A 919 18.78 35.73 11.56
N LYS A 920 19.18 36.66 10.67
CA LYS A 920 20.32 37.57 10.83
C LYS A 920 21.60 36.85 11.21
N ALA A 921 21.89 35.76 10.51
CA ALA A 921 23.02 34.88 10.71
C ALA A 921 23.09 34.25 12.12
N GLN A 922 21.97 34.10 12.84
CA GLN A 922 21.94 33.47 14.17
C GLN A 922 21.90 31.94 14.11
N SER A 923 21.32 31.39 13.05
CA SER A 923 21.16 29.95 12.86
C SER A 923 21.69 29.55 11.49
N ASN A 924 22.41 28.43 11.42
CA ASN A 924 22.84 27.89 10.14
C ASN A 924 21.72 27.03 9.55
N GLY A 925 21.22 27.46 8.41
CA GLY A 925 20.57 26.55 7.48
C GLY A 925 21.59 25.51 7.01
N ALA A 926 21.17 24.26 6.91
CA ALA A 926 22.01 23.20 6.37
C ALA A 926 21.46 22.70 5.04
N TRP A 927 22.39 22.24 4.20
CA TRP A 927 22.07 21.51 2.98
C TRP A 927 21.22 20.29 3.32
N GLY A 928 20.04 20.19 2.72
CA GLY A 928 19.09 19.11 2.98
C GLY A 928 17.82 19.52 3.73
N GLY A 929 17.56 20.82 3.87
CA GLY A 929 16.28 21.30 4.42
C GLY A 929 16.29 21.48 5.94
N ILE A 930 17.43 21.88 6.53
CA ILE A 930 17.46 22.39 7.90
C ILE A 930 17.23 23.91 7.87
N PRO A 931 16.23 24.45 8.60
CA PRO A 931 15.87 25.87 8.55
C PRO A 931 17.01 26.77 9.00
N GLY A 932 17.04 28.01 8.52
CA GLY A 932 18.05 29.02 8.84
C GLY A 932 18.77 29.62 7.64
N ASP A 933 19.62 30.60 7.94
CA ASP A 933 20.38 31.38 6.95
C ASP A 933 21.54 30.56 6.35
N LEU A 934 21.89 30.85 5.10
CA LEU A 934 23.13 30.35 4.49
C LEU A 934 24.26 31.33 4.82
N ILE A 935 25.16 30.95 5.72
CA ILE A 935 26.18 31.86 6.28
C ILE A 935 27.57 31.56 5.73
N PHE A 936 28.29 32.61 5.36
CA PHE A 936 29.65 32.61 4.85
C PHE A 936 30.55 33.47 5.76
N PRO A 937 31.21 32.87 6.77
CA PRO A 937 32.16 33.58 7.62
C PRO A 937 33.37 34.13 6.86
N LEU A 938 33.76 35.36 7.18
CA LEU A 938 34.91 36.05 6.58
C LEU A 938 35.83 36.53 7.70
N ALA A 939 37.00 35.88 7.80
CA ALA A 939 38.05 36.30 8.71
C ALA A 939 38.56 37.71 8.34
N ASP A 940 38.54 38.61 9.31
CA ASP A 940 39.12 39.94 9.18
C ASP A 940 40.65 39.89 9.39
N ASN A 941 41.37 40.90 8.90
CA ASN A 941 42.83 41.03 9.03
C ASN A 941 43.68 39.93 8.36
N VAL A 942 43.15 39.22 7.36
CA VAL A 942 43.97 38.31 6.52
C VAL A 942 44.85 39.17 5.61
N ARG A 943 46.13 39.27 5.96
CA ARG A 943 47.10 40.05 5.18
C ARG A 943 47.54 39.27 3.94
N PRO A 944 47.55 39.89 2.75
CA PRO A 944 48.11 39.26 1.56
C PRO A 944 49.61 38.99 1.76
N PRO A 945 50.19 38.03 1.02
CA PRO A 945 51.63 37.87 0.98
C PRO A 945 52.26 39.15 0.43
N LYS A 946 53.30 39.64 1.10
CA LYS A 946 54.00 40.87 0.74
C LYS A 946 54.77 40.75 -0.57
#